data_AF-A0A6F9XT82-F1
#
_entry.id   AF-A0A6F9XT82-F1
#
_cell.length_a   1.000
_cell.length_b   1.000
_cell.length_c   1.000
_cell.angle_alpha   90.00
_cell.angle_beta   90.00
_cell.angle_gamma   90.00
#
_symmetry.space_group_name_H-M   'P 1'
#
loop_
_entity.id
_entity.type
_entity.pdbx_description
1 polymer ?
#
loop_
_entity_poly.entity_id
_entity_poly.type
_entity_poly.pdbx_seq_one_letter_code
_entity_poly.pdbx_strand_id
1 'polypeptide(L)'
;MQAGYLLNERYKIIRTLGEGGMATVYLAEDIFLNREVAIKILRLDLRDDSAALRRFHREARALTELSNQHIVNIYDISEKNGLQYLVMEYVPGTNLKEYIESHHPLTYPRVVEIMLQILSAVKEAHRHGIIHRDLKPQNILIDTEGNIKITDFGIAVAVAEDTMTRTNTLMGSVHYISPEQARGSIITKQSDIYSLGIILFEMLTGHVPYEGETAVAIALKHYQSEMPSVKDYDQQIPQSLENVVLHATAKDLASRYQNVDEMEMDLSNALDQSRLNEPKWHGRQQVEAETMVLPNIKDEASQSLKKATKKRRQVLLGGLLVVSLMVIAGLVYLLMSPKEVTVPDVRGMTIAEAQESLNGEKLALGKIRRHYSSKYYSGQIITTNPEPDTTVKQKSKIDVVLSKGQRKEPFGDYRGQSYQTVAKKLTKKGVSVTKTGQYSNKVAKGRIISQSISAHKKVSFNETNVIFTVSAGAKSERLRDLSNYTEKSAQDYANDLGLKLVVNEADSSSLPGMVIAQQPQAGTKVKAGDTLTVTIAKNDGSSYTSSNAASSSTDTTTGATTFSFDVEVPYAATNAGSNKVQIYIADSDHSYSDVYQTATITKDTNFSLTFTLKPEETGKFKVVRDGQVIAENNNVDH
;
A
#
# COMPACT_ATOMS: atom_id res chain seq x y z
N MET A 1 -8.59 -10.13 -12.14
CA MET A 1 -9.53 -11.11 -12.74
C MET A 1 -10.23 -10.42 -13.90
N GLN A 2 -10.67 -11.17 -14.91
CA GLN A 2 -11.45 -10.61 -16.03
C GLN A 2 -12.95 -10.62 -15.71
N ALA A 3 -13.72 -9.81 -16.43
CA ALA A 3 -15.18 -9.84 -16.38
C ALA A 3 -15.71 -11.24 -16.74
N GLY A 4 -16.79 -11.67 -16.08
CA GLY A 4 -17.37 -13.00 -16.23
C GLY A 4 -16.65 -14.10 -15.44
N TYR A 5 -15.50 -13.83 -14.80
CA TYR A 5 -14.86 -14.81 -13.91
C TYR A 5 -15.75 -15.09 -12.68
N LEU A 6 -16.01 -16.37 -12.39
CA LEU A 6 -16.83 -16.78 -11.25
C LEU A 6 -15.93 -17.17 -10.06
N LEU A 7 -15.82 -16.28 -9.08
CA LEU A 7 -15.08 -16.50 -7.84
C LEU A 7 -15.92 -17.34 -6.86
N ASN A 8 -15.36 -18.47 -6.44
CA ASN A 8 -15.95 -19.43 -5.49
C ASN A 8 -17.40 -19.85 -5.83
N GLU A 9 -17.66 -20.16 -7.10
CA GLU A 9 -18.99 -20.54 -7.65
C GLU A 9 -20.17 -19.58 -7.36
N ARG A 10 -19.94 -18.43 -6.72
CA ARG A 10 -20.98 -17.52 -6.20
C ARG A 10 -20.83 -16.07 -6.68
N TYR A 11 -19.60 -15.60 -6.87
CA TYR A 11 -19.34 -14.18 -7.13
C TYR A 11 -18.83 -13.95 -8.56
N LYS A 12 -19.73 -13.52 -9.44
CA LYS A 12 -19.42 -13.27 -10.85
C LYS A 12 -18.83 -11.87 -11.01
N ILE A 13 -17.54 -11.77 -11.29
CA ILE A 13 -16.82 -10.50 -11.45
C ILE A 13 -17.39 -9.72 -12.64
N ILE A 14 -17.85 -8.49 -12.41
CA ILE A 14 -18.36 -7.58 -13.45
C ILE A 14 -17.20 -6.73 -14.01
N ARG A 15 -16.49 -5.99 -13.14
CA ARG A 15 -15.40 -5.07 -13.53
C ARG A 15 -14.46 -4.80 -12.37
N THR A 16 -13.26 -4.29 -12.64
CA THR A 16 -12.40 -3.70 -11.60
C THR A 16 -12.99 -2.37 -11.14
N LEU A 17 -12.96 -2.10 -9.84
CA LEU A 17 -13.28 -0.81 -9.22
C LEU A 17 -12.01 0.02 -8.95
N GLY A 18 -10.93 -0.61 -8.51
CA GLY A 18 -9.63 0.05 -8.34
C GLY A 18 -8.48 -0.89 -7.99
N GLU A 19 -7.26 -0.50 -8.32
CA GLU A 19 -6.02 -1.22 -7.95
C GLU A 19 -5.21 -0.40 -6.94
N GLY A 20 -5.14 -0.89 -5.71
CA GLY A 20 -4.40 -0.26 -4.61
C GLY A 20 -3.02 -0.90 -4.38
N GLY A 21 -2.26 -0.30 -3.46
CA GLY A 21 -0.92 -0.79 -3.11
C GLY A 21 -0.88 -2.19 -2.47
N MET A 22 -1.98 -2.65 -1.87
CA MET A 22 -2.07 -3.90 -1.11
C MET A 22 -3.15 -4.88 -1.63
N ALA A 23 -4.17 -4.38 -2.34
CA ALA A 23 -5.31 -5.15 -2.82
C ALA A 23 -5.89 -4.58 -4.12
N THR A 24 -6.58 -5.42 -4.89
CA THR A 24 -7.45 -4.98 -6.00
C THR A 24 -8.91 -5.14 -5.60
N VAL A 25 -9.74 -4.13 -5.87
CA VAL A 25 -11.18 -4.15 -5.63
C VAL A 25 -11.92 -4.37 -6.95
N TYR A 26 -12.87 -5.28 -6.96
CA TYR A 26 -13.75 -5.60 -8.07
C TYR A 26 -15.22 -5.37 -7.71
N LEU A 27 -16.03 -4.98 -8.68
CA LEU A 27 -17.48 -5.10 -8.63
C LEU A 27 -17.86 -6.52 -9.08
N ALA A 28 -18.75 -7.17 -8.33
CA ALA A 28 -19.22 -8.52 -8.63
C ALA A 28 -20.72 -8.68 -8.32
N GLU A 29 -21.32 -9.69 -8.92
CA GLU A 29 -22.69 -10.14 -8.70
C GLU A 29 -22.68 -11.37 -7.78
N ASP A 30 -23.33 -11.29 -6.62
CA ASP A 30 -23.58 -12.42 -5.71
C ASP A 30 -24.78 -13.21 -6.26
N ILE A 31 -24.52 -14.21 -7.12
CA ILE A 31 -25.57 -14.86 -7.95
C ILE A 31 -26.60 -15.65 -7.13
N PHE A 32 -26.32 -15.91 -5.85
CA PHE A 32 -27.24 -16.58 -4.91
C PHE A 32 -28.19 -15.60 -4.23
N LEU A 33 -27.77 -14.34 -4.02
CA LEU A 33 -28.56 -13.29 -3.37
C LEU A 33 -29.03 -12.20 -4.35
N ASN A 34 -28.69 -12.33 -5.63
CA ASN A 34 -29.06 -11.43 -6.73
C ASN A 34 -28.80 -9.94 -6.42
N ARG A 35 -27.57 -9.65 -5.97
CA ARG A 35 -27.14 -8.29 -5.56
C ARG A 35 -25.71 -7.99 -6.01
N GLU A 36 -25.41 -6.71 -6.21
CA GLU A 36 -24.04 -6.25 -6.41
C GLU A 36 -23.27 -6.22 -5.09
N VAL A 37 -21.99 -6.60 -5.14
CA VAL A 37 -21.04 -6.59 -4.02
C VAL A 37 -19.67 -6.10 -4.48
N ALA A 38 -18.94 -5.44 -3.60
CA ALA A 38 -17.54 -5.13 -3.82
C ALA A 38 -16.67 -6.26 -3.25
N ILE A 39 -15.64 -6.68 -3.98
CA ILE A 39 -14.74 -7.77 -3.59
C ILE A 39 -13.30 -7.28 -3.61
N LYS A 40 -12.68 -7.22 -2.44
CA LYS A 40 -11.30 -6.78 -2.22
C LYS A 40 -10.40 -8.00 -2.07
N ILE A 41 -9.49 -8.19 -3.02
CA ILE A 41 -8.59 -9.36 -3.10
C ILE A 41 -7.15 -8.94 -2.79
N LEU A 42 -6.49 -9.63 -1.86
CA LEU A 42 -5.09 -9.38 -1.51
C LEU A 42 -4.16 -9.71 -2.69
N ARG A 43 -3.18 -8.82 -2.90
CA ARG A 43 -2.17 -8.99 -3.97
C ARG A 43 -1.31 -10.24 -3.76
N LEU A 44 -0.78 -10.76 -4.87
CA LEU A 44 0.05 -11.96 -4.90
C LEU A 44 1.33 -11.86 -4.04
N ASP A 45 1.90 -10.67 -3.92
CA ASP A 45 3.16 -10.40 -3.20
C ASP A 45 3.04 -10.30 -1.68
N LEU A 46 1.84 -10.52 -1.11
CA LEU A 46 1.57 -10.51 0.34
C LEU A 46 1.04 -11.84 0.89
N ARG A 47 0.99 -12.90 0.07
CA ARG A 47 0.32 -14.17 0.43
C ARG A 47 1.13 -15.10 1.32
N ASP A 48 2.46 -15.04 1.24
CA ASP A 48 3.32 -15.96 1.98
C ASP A 48 3.60 -15.49 3.43
N ASP A 49 3.20 -14.27 3.80
CA ASP A 49 3.36 -13.74 5.15
C ASP A 49 2.22 -14.18 6.08
N SER A 50 2.44 -15.30 6.78
CA SER A 50 1.50 -15.81 7.79
C SER A 50 1.16 -14.83 8.92
N ALA A 51 2.00 -13.83 9.21
CA ALA A 51 1.71 -12.80 10.21
C ALA A 51 0.76 -11.72 9.63
N ALA A 52 0.97 -11.29 8.39
CA ALA A 52 0.01 -10.43 7.68
C ALA A 52 -1.36 -11.11 7.53
N LEU A 53 -1.39 -12.39 7.12
CA LEU A 53 -2.63 -13.18 7.01
C LEU A 53 -3.40 -13.24 8.34
N ARG A 54 -2.73 -13.56 9.46
CA ARG A 54 -3.37 -13.61 10.79
C ARG A 54 -3.87 -12.23 11.26
N ARG A 55 -3.21 -11.14 10.87
CA ARG A 55 -3.67 -9.76 11.15
C ARG A 55 -4.89 -9.40 10.33
N PHE A 56 -4.88 -9.69 9.02
CA PHE A 56 -6.00 -9.46 8.10
C PHE A 56 -7.29 -10.13 8.58
N HIS A 57 -7.23 -11.43 8.93
CA HIS A 57 -8.38 -12.15 9.49
C HIS A 57 -8.90 -11.56 10.81
N ARG A 58 -8.01 -11.04 11.66
CA ARG A 58 -8.41 -10.41 12.95
C ARG A 58 -9.09 -9.06 12.72
N GLU A 59 -8.53 -8.22 11.86
CA GLU A 59 -9.07 -6.88 11.57
C GLU A 59 -10.39 -6.99 10.79
N ALA A 60 -10.49 -7.87 9.80
CA ALA A 60 -11.74 -8.10 9.06
C ALA A 60 -12.88 -8.62 9.96
N ARG A 61 -12.60 -9.50 10.93
CA ARG A 61 -13.60 -9.97 11.91
C ARG A 61 -14.09 -8.85 12.84
N ALA A 62 -13.19 -8.01 13.34
CA ALA A 62 -13.58 -6.86 14.18
C ALA A 62 -14.53 -5.90 13.43
N LEU A 63 -14.39 -5.80 12.11
CA LEU A 63 -15.28 -4.99 11.27
C LEU A 63 -16.63 -5.66 10.96
N THR A 64 -16.75 -6.99 11.04
CA THR A 64 -18.07 -7.67 10.93
C THR A 64 -18.97 -7.45 12.15
N GLU A 65 -18.45 -6.92 13.25
CA GLU A 65 -19.22 -6.54 14.44
C GLU A 65 -19.79 -5.11 14.34
N LEU A 66 -19.32 -4.29 13.39
CA LEU A 66 -19.79 -2.92 13.19
C LEU A 66 -21.04 -2.86 12.32
N SER A 67 -22.14 -2.40 12.91
CA SER A 67 -23.40 -2.08 12.20
C SER A 67 -23.70 -0.59 12.33
N ASN A 68 -23.40 0.18 11.28
CA ASN A 68 -23.65 1.61 11.21
C ASN A 68 -23.95 2.00 9.74
N GLN A 69 -24.94 2.86 9.50
CA GLN A 69 -25.35 3.26 8.14
C GLN A 69 -24.20 3.90 7.33
N HIS A 70 -23.29 4.60 8.01
CA HIS A 70 -22.13 5.31 7.44
C HIS A 70 -20.84 4.47 7.43
N ILE A 71 -20.94 3.15 7.62
CA ILE A 71 -19.83 2.21 7.43
C ILE A 71 -20.21 1.25 6.28
N VAL A 72 -19.24 0.88 5.45
CA VAL A 72 -19.41 -0.16 4.42
C VAL A 72 -19.52 -1.52 5.10
N ASN A 73 -20.68 -2.17 4.97
CA ASN A 73 -20.94 -3.46 5.61
C ASN A 73 -20.09 -4.58 4.99
N ILE A 74 -19.57 -5.50 5.81
CA ILE A 74 -18.88 -6.72 5.36
C ILE A 74 -19.89 -7.88 5.34
N TYR A 75 -19.88 -8.66 4.27
CA TYR A 75 -20.80 -9.79 4.07
C TYR A 75 -20.13 -11.16 4.16
N ASP A 76 -18.86 -11.28 3.77
CA ASP A 76 -18.14 -12.57 3.72
C ASP A 76 -16.61 -12.34 3.80
N ILE A 77 -15.89 -13.26 4.43
CA ILE A 77 -14.42 -13.28 4.52
C ILE A 77 -13.99 -14.70 4.15
N SER A 78 -13.45 -14.87 2.93
CA SER A 78 -13.29 -16.19 2.33
C SER A 78 -11.92 -16.39 1.66
N GLU A 79 -11.54 -17.65 1.49
CA GLU A 79 -10.32 -18.06 0.79
C GLU A 79 -10.63 -19.21 -0.19
N LYS A 80 -10.11 -19.13 -1.42
CA LYS A 80 -10.10 -20.25 -2.38
C LYS A 80 -8.79 -20.27 -3.16
N ASN A 81 -8.13 -21.41 -3.27
CA ASN A 81 -6.88 -21.57 -4.04
C ASN A 81 -5.78 -20.55 -3.67
N GLY A 82 -5.64 -20.20 -2.39
CA GLY A 82 -4.71 -19.16 -1.92
C GLY A 82 -5.06 -17.73 -2.36
N LEU A 83 -6.29 -17.48 -2.83
CA LEU A 83 -6.87 -16.16 -3.00
C LEU A 83 -7.71 -15.84 -1.76
N GLN A 84 -7.19 -15.05 -0.84
CA GLN A 84 -8.00 -14.43 0.21
C GLN A 84 -8.72 -13.20 -0.33
N TYR A 85 -10.02 -13.10 -0.02
CA TYR A 85 -10.86 -11.99 -0.43
C TYR A 85 -11.90 -11.62 0.63
N LEU A 86 -12.18 -10.32 0.68
CA LEU A 86 -13.22 -9.70 1.50
C LEU A 86 -14.39 -9.33 0.60
N VAL A 87 -15.61 -9.74 0.95
CA VAL A 87 -16.85 -9.35 0.26
C VAL A 87 -17.58 -8.32 1.11
N MET A 88 -17.89 -7.19 0.52
CA MET A 88 -18.48 -6.04 1.21
C MET A 88 -19.57 -5.37 0.36
N GLU A 89 -20.35 -4.51 1.00
CA GLU A 89 -21.35 -3.65 0.39
C GLU A 89 -20.74 -2.85 -0.78
N TYR A 90 -21.40 -2.90 -1.95
CA TYR A 90 -21.08 -2.00 -3.04
C TYR A 90 -21.87 -0.71 -2.87
N VAL A 91 -21.17 0.42 -2.79
CA VAL A 91 -21.75 1.76 -2.69
C VAL A 91 -21.72 2.40 -4.07
N PRO A 92 -22.86 2.62 -4.75
CA PRO A 92 -22.90 3.24 -6.07
C PRO A 92 -22.70 4.75 -5.97
N GLY A 93 -21.56 5.23 -6.45
CA GLY A 93 -21.20 6.65 -6.38
C GLY A 93 -19.73 6.90 -6.67
N THR A 94 -19.12 7.81 -5.91
CA THR A 94 -17.70 8.20 -6.01
C THR A 94 -17.06 8.22 -4.62
N ASN A 95 -15.79 8.61 -4.51
CA ASN A 95 -15.14 8.89 -3.23
C ASN A 95 -15.10 10.40 -2.94
N LEU A 96 -14.90 10.76 -1.68
CA LEU A 96 -14.95 12.15 -1.24
C LEU A 96 -13.84 13.02 -1.89
N LYS A 97 -12.71 12.45 -2.33
CA LYS A 97 -11.68 13.22 -3.04
C LYS A 97 -12.18 13.69 -4.40
N GLU A 98 -12.69 12.76 -5.20
CA GLU A 98 -13.32 13.05 -6.50
C GLU A 98 -14.55 13.97 -6.36
N TYR A 99 -15.32 13.83 -5.28
CA TYR A 99 -16.44 14.71 -4.96
C TYR A 99 -15.98 16.16 -4.70
N ILE A 100 -14.96 16.37 -3.86
CA ILE A 100 -14.36 17.69 -3.63
C ILE A 100 -13.84 18.27 -4.95
N GLU A 101 -13.07 17.50 -5.73
CA GLU A 101 -12.48 17.94 -7.00
C GLU A 101 -13.51 18.31 -8.07
N SER A 102 -14.75 17.81 -7.96
CA SER A 102 -15.84 18.08 -8.91
C SER A 102 -16.89 19.10 -8.42
N HIS A 103 -16.99 19.35 -7.11
CA HIS A 103 -18.03 20.19 -6.50
C HIS A 103 -17.49 21.39 -5.67
N HIS A 104 -16.18 21.55 -5.51
CA HIS A 104 -15.61 22.69 -4.78
C HIS A 104 -15.84 24.03 -5.53
N PRO A 105 -16.23 25.13 -4.85
CA PRO A 105 -16.39 25.27 -3.40
C PRO A 105 -17.69 24.65 -2.86
N LEU A 106 -17.55 23.86 -1.79
CA LEU A 106 -18.68 23.28 -1.07
C LEU A 106 -19.29 24.31 -0.12
N THR A 107 -20.61 24.31 0.04
CA THR A 107 -21.27 25.20 1.02
C THR A 107 -21.00 24.70 2.44
N TYR A 108 -20.76 25.61 3.39
CA TYR A 108 -20.42 25.20 4.77
C TYR A 108 -21.46 24.27 5.42
N PRO A 109 -22.79 24.44 5.23
CA PRO A 109 -23.78 23.47 5.72
C PRO A 109 -23.56 22.06 5.16
N ARG A 110 -23.19 21.92 3.89
CA ARG A 110 -22.90 20.63 3.24
C ARG A 110 -21.58 20.03 3.75
N VAL A 111 -20.57 20.85 4.03
CA VAL A 111 -19.31 20.41 4.66
C VAL A 111 -19.57 19.88 6.09
N VAL A 112 -20.37 20.59 6.88
CA VAL A 112 -20.77 20.17 8.23
C VAL A 112 -21.60 18.88 8.18
N GLU A 113 -22.58 18.80 7.28
CA GLU A 113 -23.42 17.61 7.08
C GLU A 113 -22.57 16.36 6.77
N ILE A 114 -21.67 16.46 5.78
CA ILE A 114 -20.76 15.37 5.40
C ILE A 114 -19.87 14.97 6.59
N MET A 115 -19.28 15.94 7.30
CA MET A 115 -18.45 15.65 8.46
C MET A 115 -19.21 15.01 9.61
N LEU A 116 -20.45 15.41 9.90
CA LEU A 116 -21.24 14.79 10.98
C LEU A 116 -21.54 13.31 10.68
N GLN A 117 -21.82 12.96 9.42
CA GLN A 117 -21.95 11.55 9.01
C GLN A 117 -20.63 10.77 9.18
N ILE A 118 -19.49 11.37 8.81
CA ILE A 118 -18.15 10.78 9.00
C ILE A 118 -17.85 10.58 10.49
N LEU A 119 -18.12 11.59 11.32
CA LEU A 119 -17.89 11.56 12.77
C LEU A 119 -18.74 10.47 13.42
N SER A 120 -20.02 10.32 13.03
CA SER A 120 -20.90 9.25 13.49
C SER A 120 -20.32 7.84 13.23
N ALA A 121 -19.75 7.60 12.05
CA ALA A 121 -19.09 6.32 11.73
C ALA A 121 -17.81 6.09 12.56
N VAL A 122 -16.92 7.08 12.64
CA VAL A 122 -15.65 6.94 13.38
C VAL A 122 -15.91 6.78 14.89
N LYS A 123 -16.91 7.49 15.43
CA LYS A 123 -17.41 7.36 16.80
C LYS A 123 -17.84 5.92 17.11
N GLU A 124 -18.63 5.29 16.25
CA GLU A 124 -19.12 3.92 16.51
C GLU A 124 -17.99 2.88 16.42
N ALA A 125 -17.05 3.03 15.48
CA ALA A 125 -15.84 2.22 15.43
C ALA A 125 -14.97 2.41 16.70
N HIS A 126 -14.82 3.66 17.16
CA HIS A 126 -14.07 3.96 18.38
C HIS A 126 -14.71 3.38 19.64
N ARG A 127 -16.04 3.30 19.72
CA ARG A 127 -16.76 2.65 20.83
C ARG A 127 -16.42 1.15 20.91
N HIS A 128 -16.28 0.49 19.76
CA HIS A 128 -15.79 -0.89 19.64
C HIS A 128 -14.25 -1.04 19.77
N GLY A 129 -13.54 0.04 20.10
CA GLY A 129 -12.08 0.03 20.27
C GLY A 129 -11.29 -0.03 18.95
N ILE A 130 -11.95 0.08 17.81
CA ILE A 130 -11.35 0.09 16.49
C ILE A 130 -10.86 1.51 16.17
N ILE A 131 -9.66 1.60 15.59
CA ILE A 131 -9.03 2.85 15.14
C ILE A 131 -8.77 2.65 13.64
N HIS A 132 -9.12 3.63 12.81
CA HIS A 132 -9.05 3.49 11.35
C HIS A 132 -7.62 3.61 10.82
N ARG A 133 -6.80 4.53 11.37
CA ARG A 133 -5.37 4.74 11.09
C ARG A 133 -4.99 5.22 9.67
N ASP A 134 -5.94 5.34 8.75
CA ASP A 134 -5.75 5.78 7.35
C ASP A 134 -7.02 6.52 6.86
N LEU A 135 -7.57 7.40 7.69
CA LEU A 135 -8.69 8.27 7.29
C LEU A 135 -8.21 9.30 6.27
N LYS A 136 -8.86 9.29 5.11
CA LYS A 136 -8.60 10.19 3.98
C LYS A 136 -9.81 10.18 3.04
N PRO A 137 -10.04 11.21 2.19
CA PRO A 137 -11.23 11.29 1.36
C PRO A 137 -11.37 10.14 0.34
N GLN A 138 -10.28 9.48 -0.05
CA GLN A 138 -10.34 8.31 -0.95
C GLN A 138 -10.90 7.04 -0.27
N ASN A 139 -10.91 6.98 1.06
CA ASN A 139 -11.47 5.88 1.86
C ASN A 139 -12.91 6.20 2.34
N ILE A 140 -13.48 7.33 1.91
CA ILE A 140 -14.84 7.75 2.24
C ILE A 140 -15.63 7.77 0.93
N LEU A 141 -16.59 6.85 0.79
CA LEU A 141 -17.47 6.78 -0.37
C LEU A 141 -18.66 7.71 -0.14
N ILE A 142 -19.18 8.29 -1.23
CA ILE A 142 -20.41 9.09 -1.24
C ILE A 142 -21.33 8.56 -2.34
N ASP A 143 -22.56 8.24 -1.97
CA ASP A 143 -23.55 7.67 -2.89
C ASP A 143 -24.29 8.74 -3.73
N THR A 144 -25.18 8.30 -4.61
CA THR A 144 -25.98 9.19 -5.48
C THR A 144 -27.04 10.03 -4.75
N GLU A 145 -27.37 9.70 -3.51
CA GLU A 145 -28.28 10.47 -2.65
C GLU A 145 -27.52 11.50 -1.79
N GLY A 146 -26.19 11.33 -1.68
CA GLY A 146 -25.30 12.19 -0.93
C GLY A 146 -25.00 11.69 0.49
N ASN A 147 -25.35 10.45 0.83
CA ASN A 147 -24.91 9.83 2.09
C ASN A 147 -23.46 9.35 1.95
N ILE A 148 -22.69 9.41 3.03
CA ILE A 148 -21.34 8.85 3.07
C ILE A 148 -21.30 7.46 3.69
N LYS A 149 -20.34 6.64 3.25
CA LYS A 149 -19.94 5.37 3.86
C LYS A 149 -18.41 5.24 3.90
N ILE A 150 -17.86 5.06 5.10
CA ILE A 150 -16.42 4.84 5.31
C ILE A 150 -16.06 3.38 5.00
N THR A 151 -14.97 3.18 4.26
CA THR A 151 -14.39 1.87 3.93
C THR A 151 -12.91 1.79 4.37
N ASP A 152 -12.27 0.64 4.16
CA ASP A 152 -10.81 0.47 4.36
C ASP A 152 -10.25 0.73 5.79
N PHE A 153 -11.09 0.60 6.83
CA PHE A 153 -10.65 0.60 8.24
C PHE A 153 -9.49 -0.39 8.50
N GLY A 154 -8.39 0.11 9.09
CA GLY A 154 -7.36 -0.70 9.77
C GLY A 154 -6.37 -1.52 8.91
N ILE A 155 -6.86 -2.16 7.84
CA ILE A 155 -6.19 -3.20 7.02
C ILE A 155 -4.79 -2.81 6.49
N ALA A 156 -4.47 -1.51 6.44
CA ALA A 156 -3.22 -0.97 5.93
C ALA A 156 -1.97 -1.21 6.83
N VAL A 157 -2.12 -1.54 8.12
CA VAL A 157 -1.00 -1.47 9.09
C VAL A 157 -0.19 -2.77 9.21
N ALA A 158 -0.27 -3.66 8.21
CA ALA A 158 0.48 -4.92 8.18
C ALA A 158 2.01 -4.77 8.07
N VAL A 159 2.53 -3.62 7.60
CA VAL A 159 3.93 -3.46 7.11
C VAL A 159 4.75 -2.38 7.84
N ALA A 160 4.18 -1.71 8.84
CA ALA A 160 4.63 -0.39 9.34
C ALA A 160 6.06 -0.28 9.89
N GLU A 161 6.75 -1.38 10.19
CA GLU A 161 8.17 -1.36 10.62
C GLU A 161 9.15 -1.25 9.42
N ASP A 162 8.69 -1.50 8.18
CA ASP A 162 9.54 -1.60 6.98
C ASP A 162 8.99 -0.78 5.78
N THR A 163 7.70 -0.42 5.74
CA THR A 163 7.06 0.21 4.55
C THR A 163 7.63 1.58 4.16
N MET A 164 8.13 2.38 5.12
CA MET A 164 8.60 3.74 4.85
C MET A 164 9.74 3.80 3.82
N THR A 165 10.37 2.67 3.52
CA THR A 165 11.44 2.52 2.52
C THR A 165 10.96 2.16 1.10
N ARG A 166 9.67 1.78 0.91
CA ARG A 166 9.14 1.29 -0.37
C ARG A 166 8.31 2.35 -1.10
N THR A 167 8.62 2.56 -2.38
CA THR A 167 8.25 3.78 -3.14
C THR A 167 6.87 3.76 -3.82
N ASN A 168 6.38 4.96 -4.12
CA ASN A 168 5.31 5.33 -5.06
C ASN A 168 3.83 5.09 -4.68
N THR A 169 3.46 4.15 -3.81
CA THR A 169 2.04 3.97 -3.40
C THR A 169 1.62 4.75 -2.15
N LEU A 170 2.56 5.38 -1.44
CA LEU A 170 2.30 6.16 -0.21
C LEU A 170 1.95 7.64 -0.47
N MET A 171 1.95 8.10 -1.72
CA MET A 171 1.88 9.53 -2.06
C MET A 171 0.53 10.19 -1.74
N GLY A 172 -0.57 9.42 -1.64
CA GLY A 172 -1.88 9.92 -1.22
C GLY A 172 -2.02 10.03 0.31
N SER A 173 -1.82 8.92 1.05
CA SER A 173 -2.06 8.88 2.50
C SER A 173 -1.19 9.84 3.31
N VAL A 174 0.01 10.21 2.82
CA VAL A 174 0.95 11.05 3.58
C VAL A 174 0.40 12.45 3.91
N HIS A 175 -0.57 12.96 3.15
CA HIS A 175 -1.20 14.26 3.40
C HIS A 175 -2.22 14.25 4.56
N TYR A 176 -2.53 13.11 5.18
CA TYR A 176 -3.55 12.99 6.23
C TYR A 176 -3.02 12.39 7.53
N ILE A 177 -1.74 12.03 7.61
CA ILE A 177 -1.16 11.36 8.78
C ILE A 177 -1.10 12.26 10.01
N SER A 178 -1.21 11.68 11.19
CA SER A 178 -1.07 12.43 12.44
C SER A 178 0.39 12.73 12.82
N PRO A 179 0.66 13.74 13.66
CA PRO A 179 2.01 14.06 14.16
C PRO A 179 2.69 12.90 14.89
N GLU A 180 1.91 12.03 15.54
CA GLU A 180 2.39 10.80 16.16
C GLU A 180 2.65 9.68 15.15
N GLN A 181 1.86 9.53 14.07
CA GLN A 181 2.19 8.64 12.95
C GLN A 181 3.48 9.06 12.23
N ALA A 182 3.65 10.36 11.97
CA ALA A 182 4.86 10.92 11.35
C ALA A 182 6.15 10.66 12.17
N ARG A 183 6.01 10.41 13.48
CA ARG A 183 7.10 10.05 14.41
C ARG A 183 7.26 8.54 14.63
N GLY A 184 6.43 7.68 14.03
CA GLY A 184 6.38 6.25 14.36
C GLY A 184 5.97 5.96 15.81
N SER A 185 5.24 6.89 16.44
CA SER A 185 4.74 6.76 17.81
C SER A 185 3.42 5.97 17.85
N ILE A 186 2.95 5.61 19.04
CA ILE A 186 1.71 4.83 19.23
C ILE A 186 0.51 5.60 18.66
N ILE A 187 -0.17 4.98 17.69
CA ILE A 187 -1.39 5.51 17.06
C ILE A 187 -2.57 5.33 18.01
N THR A 188 -3.38 6.37 18.18
CA THR A 188 -4.52 6.38 19.11
C THR A 188 -5.81 6.82 18.42
N LYS A 189 -6.95 6.79 19.14
CA LYS A 189 -8.21 7.40 18.67
C LYS A 189 -8.04 8.86 18.25
N GLN A 190 -7.19 9.61 18.95
CA GLN A 190 -6.92 11.01 18.64
C GLN A 190 -6.13 11.18 17.32
N SER A 191 -5.48 10.13 16.81
CA SER A 191 -4.83 10.15 15.49
C SER A 191 -5.86 10.23 14.36
N ASP A 192 -6.97 9.48 14.47
CA ASP A 192 -8.09 9.57 13.53
C ASP A 192 -8.72 10.98 13.58
N ILE A 193 -8.85 11.58 14.77
CA ILE A 193 -9.34 12.97 14.96
C ILE A 193 -8.46 14.00 14.23
N TYR A 194 -7.13 13.83 14.24
CA TYR A 194 -6.24 14.70 13.48
C TYR A 194 -6.50 14.57 11.97
N SER A 195 -6.61 13.35 11.44
CA SER A 195 -6.92 13.12 10.02
C SER A 195 -8.29 13.70 9.62
N LEU A 196 -9.29 13.63 10.51
CA LEU A 196 -10.59 14.27 10.32
C LEU A 196 -10.51 15.80 10.25
N GLY A 197 -9.64 16.42 11.05
CA GLY A 197 -9.35 17.85 10.97
C GLY A 197 -8.72 18.26 9.63
N ILE A 198 -7.86 17.41 9.05
CA ILE A 198 -7.29 17.63 7.71
C ILE A 198 -8.36 17.48 6.61
N ILE A 199 -9.25 16.49 6.73
CA ILE A 199 -10.36 16.27 5.79
C ILE A 199 -11.34 17.46 5.80
N LEU A 200 -11.62 18.03 6.98
CA LEU A 200 -12.40 19.26 7.12
C LEU A 200 -11.68 20.47 6.48
N PHE A 201 -10.37 20.63 6.70
CA PHE A 201 -9.58 21.68 6.03
C PHE A 201 -9.69 21.59 4.50
N GLU A 202 -9.55 20.38 3.93
CA GLU A 202 -9.60 20.18 2.48
C GLU A 202 -11.00 20.41 1.89
N MET A 203 -12.08 20.02 2.59
CA MET A 203 -13.44 20.33 2.15
C MET A 203 -13.78 21.83 2.18
N LEU A 204 -13.12 22.61 3.05
CA LEU A 204 -13.31 24.06 3.16
C LEU A 204 -12.47 24.87 2.17
N THR A 205 -11.36 24.32 1.67
CA THR A 205 -10.36 25.07 0.88
C THR A 205 -10.06 24.48 -0.49
N GLY A 206 -10.49 23.24 -0.76
CA GLY A 206 -10.17 22.48 -1.99
C GLY A 206 -8.75 21.91 -2.01
N HIS A 207 -7.94 22.18 -0.97
CA HIS A 207 -6.50 21.90 -0.93
C HIS A 207 -6.08 21.26 0.40
N VAL A 208 -5.01 20.47 0.38
CA VAL A 208 -4.40 19.91 1.59
C VAL A 208 -3.51 20.97 2.26
N PRO A 209 -3.45 21.05 3.60
CA PRO A 209 -2.72 22.13 4.30
C PRO A 209 -1.20 22.05 4.13
N TYR A 210 -0.67 20.88 3.74
CA TYR A 210 0.77 20.65 3.63
C TYR A 210 1.16 19.93 2.33
N GLU A 211 1.78 20.67 1.41
CA GLU A 211 2.44 20.14 0.21
C GLU A 211 3.96 20.03 0.37
N GLY A 212 4.62 19.23 -0.48
CA GLY A 212 6.09 19.16 -0.57
C GLY A 212 6.60 18.16 -1.60
N GLU A 213 7.84 18.34 -2.06
CA GLU A 213 8.47 17.50 -3.10
C GLU A 213 8.65 16.02 -2.70
N THR A 214 8.52 15.70 -1.40
CA THR A 214 8.68 14.33 -0.89
C THR A 214 7.70 14.05 0.25
N ALA A 215 7.29 12.78 0.38
CA ALA A 215 6.48 12.29 1.50
C ALA A 215 7.10 12.63 2.87
N VAL A 216 8.43 12.54 3.01
CA VAL A 216 9.13 12.88 4.26
C VAL A 216 9.00 14.37 4.59
N ALA A 217 9.05 15.27 3.60
CA ALA A 217 8.85 16.70 3.82
C ALA A 217 7.41 17.04 4.25
N ILE A 218 6.41 16.34 3.68
CA ILE A 218 5.00 16.48 4.10
C ILE A 218 4.83 15.97 5.53
N ALA A 219 5.32 14.77 5.84
CA ALA A 219 5.29 14.20 7.20
C ALA A 219 5.96 15.12 8.24
N LEU A 220 7.08 15.77 7.87
CA LEU A 220 7.75 16.73 8.75
C LEU A 220 6.92 18.00 8.98
N LYS A 221 6.21 18.52 7.97
CA LYS A 221 5.24 19.62 8.14
C LYS A 221 4.09 19.23 9.06
N HIS A 222 3.53 18.01 8.92
CA HIS A 222 2.50 17.50 9.83
C HIS A 222 2.98 17.51 11.29
N TYR A 223 4.25 17.18 11.55
CA TYR A 223 4.83 17.22 12.90
C TYR A 223 5.19 18.64 13.39
N GLN A 224 5.84 19.47 12.56
CA GLN A 224 6.52 20.70 13.02
C GLN A 224 5.86 22.02 12.60
N SER A 225 5.10 22.05 11.50
CA SER A 225 4.49 23.29 11.01
C SER A 225 3.14 23.54 11.69
N GLU A 226 2.83 24.80 11.97
CA GLU A 226 1.50 25.23 12.39
C GLU A 226 0.45 24.96 11.30
N MET A 227 -0.83 24.93 11.67
CA MET A 227 -1.93 24.75 10.72
C MET A 227 -2.22 26.09 10.02
N PRO A 228 -2.19 26.18 8.67
CA PRO A 228 -2.61 27.40 7.96
C PRO A 228 -4.05 27.79 8.30
N SER A 229 -4.40 29.07 8.16
CA SER A 229 -5.81 29.46 8.35
C SER A 229 -6.61 29.06 7.12
N VAL A 230 -7.76 28.42 7.33
CA VAL A 230 -8.75 28.26 6.24
C VAL A 230 -9.23 29.63 5.72
N LYS A 231 -9.13 30.68 6.55
CA LYS A 231 -9.52 32.05 6.23
C LYS A 231 -8.49 32.80 5.37
N ASP A 232 -7.30 32.21 5.17
CA ASP A 232 -6.35 32.65 4.15
C ASP A 232 -6.85 32.30 2.72
N TYR A 233 -7.76 31.32 2.60
CA TYR A 233 -8.37 30.87 1.35
C TYR A 233 -9.76 31.49 1.15
N ASP A 234 -10.60 31.47 2.20
CA ASP A 234 -11.92 32.08 2.19
C ASP A 234 -12.24 32.81 3.51
N GLN A 235 -12.24 34.14 3.46
CA GLN A 235 -12.51 35.01 4.60
C GLN A 235 -13.96 34.93 5.11
N GLN A 236 -14.89 34.34 4.35
CA GLN A 236 -16.28 34.16 4.77
C GLN A 236 -16.46 32.97 5.73
N ILE A 237 -15.43 32.11 5.90
CA ILE A 237 -15.49 30.97 6.82
C ILE A 237 -15.65 31.45 8.28
N PRO A 238 -16.67 30.97 9.02
CA PRO A 238 -16.88 31.29 10.43
C PRO A 238 -15.68 30.95 11.31
N GLN A 239 -15.39 31.77 12.32
CA GLN A 239 -14.26 31.57 13.21
C GLN A 239 -14.39 30.28 14.05
N SER A 240 -15.62 29.93 14.42
CA SER A 240 -16.01 28.65 15.00
C SER A 240 -15.65 27.44 14.12
N LEU A 241 -15.81 27.55 12.80
CA LEU A 241 -15.51 26.46 11.87
C LEU A 241 -14.00 26.30 11.62
N GLU A 242 -13.24 27.41 11.60
CA GLU A 242 -11.78 27.34 11.70
C GLU A 242 -11.32 26.72 13.03
N ASN A 243 -11.97 27.09 14.16
CA ASN A 243 -11.58 26.59 15.48
C ASN A 243 -11.68 25.06 15.57
N VAL A 244 -12.68 24.42 14.95
CA VAL A 244 -12.76 22.95 14.88
C VAL A 244 -11.58 22.35 14.13
N VAL A 245 -11.14 22.96 13.02
CA VAL A 245 -9.93 22.52 12.29
C VAL A 245 -8.68 22.65 13.16
N LEU A 246 -8.48 23.79 13.82
CA LEU A 246 -7.31 24.05 14.67
C LEU A 246 -7.26 23.09 15.88
N HIS A 247 -8.40 22.86 16.53
CA HIS A 247 -8.51 22.00 17.71
C HIS A 247 -8.36 20.51 17.36
N ALA A 248 -8.91 20.07 16.23
CA ALA A 248 -8.71 18.70 15.71
C ALA A 248 -7.25 18.46 15.27
N THR A 249 -6.60 19.47 14.68
CA THR A 249 -5.22 19.35 14.15
C THR A 249 -4.13 19.77 15.15
N ALA A 250 -4.47 19.84 16.45
CA ALA A 250 -3.52 20.11 17.51
C ALA A 250 -2.34 19.10 17.53
N LYS A 251 -1.10 19.61 17.61
CA LYS A 251 0.12 18.80 17.54
C LYS A 251 0.37 17.99 18.81
N ASP A 252 0.00 18.57 19.95
CA ASP A 252 -0.08 17.90 21.25
C ASP A 252 -1.43 17.19 21.41
N LEU A 253 -1.41 15.99 21.99
CA LEU A 253 -2.57 15.16 22.29
C LEU A 253 -3.40 15.71 23.47
N ALA A 254 -2.76 16.30 24.48
CA ALA A 254 -3.50 16.89 25.59
C ALA A 254 -4.30 18.14 25.16
N SER A 255 -3.91 18.76 24.04
CA SER A 255 -4.53 19.94 23.43
C SER A 255 -5.44 19.63 22.23
N ARG A 256 -5.67 18.35 21.90
CA ARG A 256 -6.62 17.90 20.87
C ARG A 256 -7.97 17.54 21.52
N TYR A 257 -9.05 17.42 20.75
CA TYR A 257 -10.27 16.73 21.23
C TYR A 257 -9.90 15.34 21.76
N GLN A 258 -10.43 14.95 22.92
CA GLN A 258 -10.06 13.70 23.58
C GLN A 258 -10.80 12.49 22.98
N ASN A 259 -11.96 12.73 22.36
CA ASN A 259 -12.83 11.75 21.72
C ASN A 259 -13.60 12.40 20.55
N VAL A 260 -14.31 11.57 19.77
CA VAL A 260 -15.04 12.02 18.57
C VAL A 260 -16.31 12.78 18.94
N ASP A 261 -16.95 12.43 20.06
CA ASP A 261 -18.16 13.08 20.58
C ASP A 261 -17.96 14.58 20.86
N GLU A 262 -16.80 14.96 21.41
CA GLU A 262 -16.42 16.37 21.61
C GLU A 262 -16.30 17.13 20.28
N MET A 263 -15.71 16.52 19.24
CA MET A 263 -15.57 17.13 17.91
C MET A 263 -16.91 17.21 17.17
N GLU A 264 -17.77 16.21 17.33
CA GLU A 264 -19.14 16.16 16.80
C GLU A 264 -20.01 17.26 17.40
N MET A 265 -19.96 17.44 18.74
CA MET A 265 -20.72 18.47 19.46
C MET A 265 -20.20 19.89 19.21
N ASP A 266 -18.90 20.06 18.96
CA ASP A 266 -18.35 21.36 18.57
C ASP A 266 -18.77 21.72 17.13
N LEU A 267 -18.64 20.77 16.20
CA LEU A 267 -18.94 20.97 14.79
C LEU A 267 -20.44 21.15 14.50
N SER A 268 -21.34 20.42 15.20
CA SER A 268 -22.79 20.56 15.00
C SER A 268 -23.29 21.98 15.21
N ASN A 269 -22.61 22.71 16.10
CA ASN A 269 -22.97 24.06 16.53
C ASN A 269 -22.07 25.12 15.87
N ALA A 270 -21.13 24.73 14.99
CA ALA A 270 -20.13 25.65 14.43
C ALA A 270 -20.72 26.70 13.46
N LEU A 271 -21.96 26.53 13.00
CA LEU A 271 -22.70 27.49 12.18
C LEU A 271 -23.73 28.32 12.97
N ASP A 272 -23.81 28.16 14.29
CA ASP A 272 -24.70 28.96 15.14
C ASP A 272 -24.33 30.44 15.10
N GLN A 273 -25.34 31.31 14.95
CA GLN A 273 -25.15 32.76 14.80
C GLN A 273 -24.39 33.40 15.97
N SER A 274 -24.48 32.81 17.17
CA SER A 274 -23.75 33.20 18.38
C SER A 274 -22.25 32.84 18.36
N ARG A 275 -21.86 31.83 17.56
CA ARG A 275 -20.49 31.28 17.51
C ARG A 275 -19.67 31.77 16.32
N LEU A 276 -20.30 32.29 15.26
CA LEU A 276 -19.62 32.67 14.00
C LEU A 276 -18.36 33.54 14.16
N ASN A 277 -18.32 34.38 15.21
CA ASN A 277 -17.25 35.31 15.53
C ASN A 277 -16.64 35.09 16.93
N GLU A 278 -16.68 33.86 17.44
CA GLU A 278 -15.98 33.51 18.68
C GLU A 278 -14.45 33.71 18.55
N PRO A 279 -13.69 33.87 19.65
CA PRO A 279 -12.24 34.06 19.56
C PRO A 279 -11.53 32.89 18.86
N LYS A 280 -10.48 33.18 18.08
CA LYS A 280 -9.65 32.14 17.47
C LYS A 280 -9.03 31.24 18.54
N TRP A 281 -9.06 29.93 18.31
CA TRP A 281 -8.50 28.91 19.20
C TRP A 281 -6.96 28.87 19.09
N HIS A 282 -6.27 28.84 20.23
CA HIS A 282 -4.80 28.92 20.33
C HIS A 282 -4.16 27.75 21.11
N GLY A 283 -4.90 26.65 21.30
CA GLY A 283 -4.46 25.54 22.15
C GLY A 283 -4.65 25.79 23.64
N ARG A 284 -4.39 24.76 24.45
CA ARG A 284 -4.23 24.95 25.89
C ARG A 284 -2.86 25.57 26.14
N GLN A 285 -2.80 26.90 26.17
CA GLN A 285 -1.63 27.59 26.73
C GLN A 285 -1.25 26.93 28.05
N GLN A 286 0.04 26.62 28.24
CA GLN A 286 0.56 26.59 29.60
C GLN A 286 0.28 27.98 30.17
N VAL A 287 -0.37 28.04 31.33
CA VAL A 287 -0.56 29.29 32.05
C VAL A 287 0.82 29.70 32.56
N GLU A 288 1.54 30.49 31.76
CA GLU A 288 2.54 31.40 32.29
C GLU A 288 1.83 32.19 33.39
N ALA A 289 2.33 32.08 34.63
CA ALA A 289 1.67 32.67 35.77
C ALA A 289 1.57 34.19 35.55
N GLU A 290 0.34 34.70 35.41
CA GLU A 290 0.07 36.12 35.19
C GLU A 290 0.76 36.93 36.30
N THR A 291 1.92 37.50 35.95
CA THR A 291 2.72 38.27 36.88
C THR A 291 2.04 39.62 37.02
N MET A 292 1.10 39.70 37.96
CA MET A 292 0.23 40.85 38.18
C MET A 292 1.05 42.13 38.34
N VAL A 293 1.12 42.93 37.27
CA VAL A 293 1.84 44.20 37.26
C VAL A 293 1.01 45.23 38.01
N LEU A 294 1.30 45.43 39.30
CA LEU A 294 0.73 46.56 40.04
C LEU A 294 1.22 47.88 39.43
N PRO A 295 0.35 48.89 39.26
CA PRO A 295 0.73 50.17 38.68
C PRO A 295 1.64 50.94 39.65
N ASN A 296 2.76 51.44 39.14
CA ASN A 296 3.74 52.18 39.93
C ASN A 296 3.25 53.62 40.19
N ILE A 297 2.85 53.91 41.43
CA ILE A 297 2.41 55.27 41.84
C ILE A 297 3.64 56.17 42.04
N LYS A 298 3.50 57.44 41.65
CA LYS A 298 4.58 58.42 41.58
C LYS A 298 4.60 59.38 42.78
N ASP A 299 5.82 59.74 43.15
CA ASP A 299 6.28 61.01 43.71
C ASP A 299 5.85 61.44 45.15
N GLU A 300 6.83 62.04 45.85
CA GLU A 300 6.76 62.89 47.06
C GLU A 300 6.33 62.29 48.43
N ALA A 301 6.88 62.71 49.59
CA ALA A 301 8.12 63.43 49.90
C ALA A 301 8.43 63.41 51.43
N SER A 302 9.67 63.78 51.81
CA SER A 302 10.04 64.35 53.15
C SER A 302 10.00 63.40 54.38
N GLN A 303 10.74 63.60 55.50
CA GLN A 303 11.73 64.63 55.86
C GLN A 303 12.65 64.25 57.05
N SER A 304 13.71 65.07 57.25
CA SER A 304 14.45 65.32 58.52
C SER A 304 15.49 64.25 58.94
N LEU A 305 16.70 64.58 59.44
CA LEU A 305 17.39 65.87 59.69
C LEU A 305 18.95 65.64 59.61
N LYS A 306 19.96 66.11 60.39
CA LYS A 306 20.07 66.93 61.63
C LYS A 306 21.50 67.57 61.83
N LYS A 307 21.79 68.73 61.19
CA LYS A 307 22.88 69.72 61.54
C LYS A 307 24.36 69.37 61.22
N ALA A 308 25.33 70.31 61.04
CA ALA A 308 25.28 71.78 60.78
C ALA A 308 26.64 72.44 60.36
N THR A 309 26.59 73.46 59.48
CA THR A 309 27.50 74.66 59.35
C THR A 309 29.03 74.47 59.08
N LYS A 310 29.82 75.40 58.49
CA LYS A 310 29.71 76.88 58.30
C LYS A 310 30.64 77.43 57.16
N LYS A 311 30.15 78.40 56.36
CA LYS A 311 30.83 79.51 55.61
C LYS A 311 32.21 79.36 54.88
N ARG A 312 32.14 79.62 53.55
CA ARG A 312 32.94 80.57 52.70
C ARG A 312 34.37 80.25 52.15
N ARG A 313 34.44 80.38 50.81
CA ARG A 313 35.46 81.02 49.94
C ARG A 313 36.70 80.24 49.40
N GLN A 314 36.70 80.15 48.06
CA GLN A 314 37.79 80.41 47.10
C GLN A 314 38.85 79.34 46.71
N VAL A 315 39.01 79.21 45.39
CA VAL A 315 40.15 78.71 44.59
C VAL A 315 40.65 77.29 44.84
N LEU A 316 40.34 76.39 43.88
CA LEU A 316 41.31 75.50 43.20
C LEU A 316 40.62 74.76 42.02
N LEU A 317 40.23 75.51 40.99
CA LEU A 317 39.57 74.97 39.79
C LEU A 317 40.61 74.76 38.68
N GLY A 318 40.91 73.50 38.34
CA GLY A 318 41.92 73.15 37.33
C GLY A 318 42.17 71.64 37.25
N GLY A 319 43.01 71.11 38.13
CA GLY A 319 43.47 69.70 38.06
C GLY A 319 42.34 68.65 38.05
N LEU A 320 41.28 68.86 38.83
CA LEU A 320 40.17 67.91 38.95
C LEU A 320 39.39 67.74 37.63
N LEU A 321 39.34 68.79 36.79
CA LEU A 321 38.67 68.73 35.48
C LEU A 321 39.51 67.97 34.43
N VAL A 322 40.84 68.06 34.51
CA VAL A 322 41.75 67.27 33.64
C VAL A 322 41.72 65.79 34.02
N VAL A 323 41.74 65.47 35.32
CA VAL A 323 41.60 64.08 35.80
C VAL A 323 40.23 63.50 35.42
N SER A 324 39.15 64.28 35.56
CA SER A 324 37.82 63.90 35.09
C SER A 324 37.81 63.59 33.59
N LEU A 325 38.37 64.47 32.75
CA LEU A 325 38.47 64.26 31.30
C LEU A 325 39.34 63.04 30.94
N MET A 326 40.43 62.77 31.65
CA MET A 326 41.25 61.57 31.43
C MET A 326 40.53 60.29 31.84
N VAL A 327 39.78 60.29 32.95
CA VAL A 327 38.95 59.14 33.36
C VAL A 327 37.81 58.91 32.36
N ILE A 328 37.15 59.98 31.89
CA ILE A 328 36.11 59.89 30.85
C ILE A 328 36.69 59.40 29.53
N ALA A 329 37.84 59.91 29.09
CA ALA A 329 38.51 59.46 27.87
C ALA A 329 38.98 58.00 27.96
N GLY A 330 39.51 57.57 29.11
CA GLY A 330 39.87 56.18 29.38
C GLY A 330 38.64 55.25 29.41
N LEU A 331 37.53 55.70 29.99
CA LEU A 331 36.26 54.97 30.01
C LEU A 331 35.65 54.86 28.60
N VAL A 332 35.70 55.93 27.80
CA VAL A 332 35.27 55.93 26.39
C VAL A 332 36.15 55.01 25.55
N TYR A 333 37.48 55.03 25.75
CA TYR A 333 38.41 54.12 25.07
C TYR A 333 38.15 52.64 25.44
N LEU A 334 37.85 52.37 26.71
CA LEU A 334 37.48 51.03 27.19
C LEU A 334 36.12 50.58 26.63
N LEU A 335 35.16 51.50 26.49
CA LEU A 335 33.85 51.26 25.87
C LEU A 335 33.91 51.11 24.34
N MET A 336 34.89 51.75 23.68
CA MET A 336 35.14 51.65 22.24
C MET A 336 36.04 50.48 21.84
N SER A 337 36.64 49.76 22.81
CA SER A 337 37.42 48.57 22.52
C SER A 337 36.55 47.48 21.87
N PRO A 338 36.95 46.92 20.71
CA PRO A 338 36.10 46.01 19.95
C PRO A 338 35.92 44.69 20.71
N LYS A 339 34.68 44.39 21.10
CA LYS A 339 34.36 43.13 21.78
C LYS A 339 34.60 41.94 20.86
N GLU A 340 35.22 40.91 21.40
CA GLU A 340 35.47 39.65 20.72
C GLU A 340 34.44 38.59 21.13
N VAL A 341 34.18 37.65 20.22
CA VAL A 341 33.18 36.59 20.33
C VAL A 341 33.72 35.33 19.65
N THR A 342 33.28 34.15 20.07
CA THR A 342 33.66 32.86 19.48
C THR A 342 32.75 32.48 18.32
N VAL A 343 33.30 31.88 17.25
CA VAL A 343 32.51 31.37 16.13
C VAL A 343 31.81 30.06 16.53
N PRO A 344 30.47 29.97 16.53
CA PRO A 344 29.76 28.74 16.90
C PRO A 344 29.89 27.66 15.81
N ASP A 345 29.83 26.38 16.21
CA ASP A 345 29.84 25.27 15.26
C ASP A 345 28.50 25.11 14.53
N VAL A 346 28.39 25.74 13.38
CA VAL A 346 27.23 25.63 12.47
C VAL A 346 27.37 24.51 11.43
N ARG A 347 28.32 23.57 11.57
CA ARG A 347 28.46 22.43 10.64
C ARG A 347 27.25 21.49 10.76
N GLY A 348 26.68 21.10 9.63
CA GLY A 348 25.44 20.32 9.57
C GLY A 348 24.16 21.15 9.65
N MET A 349 24.21 22.40 10.10
CA MET A 349 23.07 23.32 10.05
C MET A 349 22.76 23.77 8.62
N THR A 350 21.51 24.15 8.36
CA THR A 350 21.10 24.90 7.18
C THR A 350 21.55 26.37 7.26
N ILE A 351 21.40 27.12 6.16
CA ILE A 351 21.67 28.57 6.14
C ILE A 351 20.80 29.34 7.15
N ALA A 352 19.55 28.92 7.42
CA ALA A 352 18.65 29.63 8.33
C ALA A 352 19.10 29.47 9.80
N GLU A 353 19.24 28.23 10.25
CA GLU A 353 19.72 27.89 11.61
C GLU A 353 21.12 28.48 11.87
N ALA A 354 22.02 28.42 10.88
CA ALA A 354 23.34 29.03 10.98
C ALA A 354 23.30 30.56 11.04
N GLN A 355 22.39 31.20 10.29
CA GLN A 355 22.20 32.65 10.34
C GLN A 355 21.65 33.09 11.70
N GLU A 356 20.77 32.31 12.32
CA GLU A 356 20.25 32.53 13.67
C GLU A 356 21.33 32.35 14.74
N SER A 357 22.07 31.23 14.69
CA SER A 357 23.20 30.95 15.59
C SER A 357 24.29 32.04 15.53
N LEU A 358 24.65 32.48 14.32
CA LEU A 358 25.59 33.60 14.13
C LEU A 358 25.02 34.92 14.63
N ASN A 359 23.72 35.20 14.45
CA ASN A 359 23.08 36.41 14.96
C ASN A 359 23.08 36.47 16.49
N GLY A 360 22.92 35.33 17.18
CA GLY A 360 23.03 35.24 18.64
C GLY A 360 24.38 35.75 19.16
N GLU A 361 25.47 35.27 18.57
CA GLU A 361 26.84 35.73 18.86
C GLU A 361 27.20 37.10 18.20
N LYS A 362 26.21 37.78 17.59
CA LYS A 362 26.37 39.08 16.91
C LYS A 362 27.43 39.04 15.81
N LEU A 363 27.55 37.89 15.14
CA LEU A 363 28.28 37.65 13.91
C LEU A 363 27.34 37.81 12.70
N ALA A 364 27.92 37.84 11.50
CA ALA A 364 27.17 37.94 10.25
C ALA A 364 27.56 36.81 9.30
N LEU A 365 26.63 36.39 8.44
CA LEU A 365 26.93 35.44 7.39
C LEU A 365 27.79 36.09 6.28
N GLY A 366 28.81 35.36 5.83
CA GLY A 366 29.75 35.77 4.80
C GLY A 366 29.39 35.23 3.41
N LYS A 367 30.42 34.88 2.64
CA LYS A 367 30.27 34.32 1.28
C LYS A 367 29.89 32.84 1.36
N ILE A 368 28.81 32.46 0.68
CA ILE A 368 28.37 31.07 0.54
C ILE A 368 29.07 30.44 -0.67
N ARG A 369 29.97 29.48 -0.44
CA ARG A 369 30.51 28.57 -1.48
C ARG A 369 29.70 27.28 -1.51
N ARG A 370 29.84 26.44 -2.55
CA ARG A 370 29.12 25.15 -2.64
C ARG A 370 30.01 24.01 -3.13
N HIS A 371 30.12 22.93 -2.35
CA HIS A 371 30.92 21.73 -2.65
C HIS A 371 30.08 20.44 -2.53
N TYR A 372 30.49 19.33 -3.16
CA TYR A 372 29.85 18.03 -2.93
C TYR A 372 30.32 17.41 -1.60
N SER A 373 29.46 16.66 -0.93
CA SER A 373 29.78 15.95 0.31
C SER A 373 28.99 14.64 0.41
N SER A 374 29.62 13.61 0.97
CA SER A 374 28.97 12.35 1.37
C SER A 374 28.63 12.29 2.86
N LYS A 375 28.96 13.32 3.64
CA LYS A 375 28.70 13.41 5.09
C LYS A 375 27.54 14.35 5.44
N TYR A 376 27.31 15.38 4.63
CA TYR A 376 26.34 16.45 4.90
C TYR A 376 25.32 16.54 3.75
N TYR A 377 24.03 16.58 4.08
CA TYR A 377 22.94 16.65 3.11
C TYR A 377 22.96 17.96 2.31
N SER A 378 22.36 17.96 1.11
CA SER A 378 22.30 19.16 0.27
C SER A 378 21.60 20.31 1.01
N GLY A 379 22.26 21.47 1.08
CA GLY A 379 21.79 22.63 1.83
C GLY A 379 22.36 22.78 3.26
N GLN A 380 23.03 21.76 3.80
CA GLN A 380 23.75 21.86 5.08
C GLN A 380 25.17 22.41 4.90
N ILE A 381 25.73 23.06 5.93
CA ILE A 381 27.10 23.57 5.95
C ILE A 381 28.10 22.42 6.19
N ILE A 382 29.14 22.35 5.37
CA ILE A 382 30.26 21.40 5.48
C ILE A 382 31.35 21.97 6.39
N THR A 383 31.75 23.23 6.14
CA THR A 383 32.76 23.98 6.90
C THR A 383 32.45 25.48 6.90
N THR A 384 33.00 26.19 7.89
CA THR A 384 33.02 27.65 7.99
C THR A 384 34.45 28.17 7.75
N ASN A 385 34.58 29.47 7.52
CA ASN A 385 35.85 30.20 7.59
C ASN A 385 35.60 31.62 8.15
N PRO A 386 36.14 31.97 9.33
CA PRO A 386 36.95 31.14 10.25
C PRO A 386 36.26 29.85 10.72
N GLU A 387 37.06 28.88 11.19
CA GLU A 387 36.57 27.61 11.72
C GLU A 387 35.81 27.80 13.06
N PRO A 388 35.01 26.81 13.51
CA PRO A 388 34.37 26.86 14.82
C PRO A 388 35.37 27.05 15.96
N ASP A 389 34.88 27.55 17.10
CA ASP A 389 35.63 27.82 18.32
C ASP A 389 36.75 28.89 18.19
N THR A 390 36.92 29.50 17.00
CA THR A 390 37.85 30.61 16.79
C THR A 390 37.32 31.94 17.33
N THR A 391 38.18 32.73 17.97
CA THR A 391 37.83 34.07 18.46
C THR A 391 37.94 35.11 17.34
N VAL A 392 36.88 35.91 17.16
CA VAL A 392 36.80 36.97 16.14
C VAL A 392 36.17 38.24 16.72
N LYS A 393 36.30 39.36 16.03
CA LYS A 393 35.66 40.63 16.45
C LYS A 393 34.15 40.55 16.19
N GLN A 394 33.34 41.10 17.08
CA GLN A 394 31.89 41.22 16.90
C GLN A 394 31.55 41.91 15.56
N LYS A 395 30.48 41.45 14.90
CA LYS A 395 30.09 41.77 13.50
C LYS A 395 31.04 41.25 12.40
N SER A 396 31.96 40.35 12.71
CA SER A 396 32.76 39.65 11.68
C SER A 396 31.86 38.79 10.80
N LYS A 397 32.27 38.62 9.53
CA LYS A 397 31.58 37.80 8.53
C LYS A 397 32.19 36.40 8.46
N ILE A 398 31.36 35.37 8.60
CA ILE A 398 31.77 33.97 8.55
C ILE A 398 31.41 33.40 7.18
N ASP A 399 32.41 33.18 6.31
CA ASP A 399 32.23 32.49 5.03
C ASP A 399 31.82 31.02 5.29
N VAL A 400 30.96 30.43 4.45
CA VAL A 400 30.46 29.05 4.65
C VAL A 400 30.52 28.23 3.36
N VAL A 401 30.79 26.93 3.48
CA VAL A 401 30.80 25.98 2.36
C VAL A 401 29.57 25.06 2.46
N LEU A 402 28.57 25.30 1.62
CA LEU A 402 27.34 24.52 1.60
C LEU A 402 27.49 23.22 0.81
N SER A 403 26.83 22.16 1.26
CA SER A 403 26.76 20.89 0.56
C SER A 403 25.82 20.95 -0.64
N LYS A 404 26.27 20.35 -1.75
CA LYS A 404 25.48 19.97 -2.94
C LYS A 404 24.91 18.55 -2.83
N GLY A 405 25.01 17.92 -1.66
CA GLY A 405 24.79 16.48 -1.47
C GLY A 405 25.87 15.63 -2.14
N GLN A 406 25.57 14.35 -2.34
CA GLN A 406 26.48 13.39 -2.97
C GLN A 406 26.66 13.65 -4.48
N ARG A 407 27.81 13.23 -5.04
CA ARG A 407 28.10 13.35 -6.48
C ARG A 407 27.31 12.31 -7.27
N LYS A 408 26.30 12.76 -8.03
CA LYS A 408 25.49 11.89 -8.90
C LYS A 408 26.19 11.60 -10.23
N GLU A 409 26.33 10.31 -10.58
CA GLU A 409 26.89 9.81 -11.85
C GLU A 409 25.79 9.18 -12.72
N PRO A 410 25.89 9.21 -14.07
CA PRO A 410 24.91 8.58 -14.94
C PRO A 410 24.96 7.05 -14.82
N PHE A 411 23.81 6.42 -14.59
CA PHE A 411 23.69 4.96 -14.53
C PHE A 411 23.83 4.33 -15.92
N GLY A 412 24.47 3.16 -16.00
CA GLY A 412 24.68 2.46 -17.28
C GLY A 412 23.43 1.70 -17.75
N ASP A 413 23.40 1.35 -19.05
CA ASP A 413 22.55 0.27 -19.54
C ASP A 413 23.29 -1.07 -19.34
N TYR A 414 22.60 -2.01 -18.71
CA TYR A 414 23.08 -3.36 -18.41
C TYR A 414 22.13 -4.44 -18.94
N ARG A 415 21.06 -4.06 -19.65
CA ARG A 415 20.14 -5.00 -20.30
C ARG A 415 20.91 -5.89 -21.28
N GLY A 416 20.53 -7.17 -21.33
CA GLY A 416 21.21 -8.18 -22.14
C GLY A 416 22.62 -8.57 -21.66
N GLN A 417 23.17 -8.00 -20.58
CA GLN A 417 24.48 -8.39 -20.03
C GLN A 417 24.37 -9.50 -18.96
N SER A 418 25.50 -10.11 -18.59
CA SER A 418 25.55 -11.10 -17.49
C SER A 418 25.32 -10.44 -16.13
N TYR A 419 24.33 -10.93 -15.38
CA TYR A 419 24.04 -10.40 -14.04
C TYR A 419 25.26 -10.47 -13.11
N GLN A 420 25.99 -11.60 -13.11
CA GLN A 420 27.13 -11.81 -12.21
C GLN A 420 28.27 -10.80 -12.45
N THR A 421 28.53 -10.46 -13.71
CA THR A 421 29.57 -9.50 -14.10
C THR A 421 29.14 -8.08 -13.74
N VAL A 422 27.88 -7.73 -14.01
CA VAL A 422 27.31 -6.41 -13.73
C VAL A 422 27.22 -6.14 -12.23
N ALA A 423 26.73 -7.11 -11.44
CA ALA A 423 26.64 -7.00 -9.99
C ALA A 423 28.01 -6.73 -9.36
N LYS A 424 29.03 -7.55 -9.69
CA LYS A 424 30.41 -7.34 -9.19
C LYS A 424 30.96 -5.95 -9.57
N LYS A 425 30.70 -5.47 -10.79
CA LYS A 425 31.13 -4.15 -11.27
C LYS A 425 30.46 -3.00 -10.52
N LEU A 426 29.18 -3.14 -10.18
CA LEU A 426 28.38 -2.13 -9.51
C LEU A 426 28.59 -2.10 -7.99
N THR A 427 28.67 -3.25 -7.33
CA THR A 427 28.98 -3.32 -5.88
C THR A 427 30.38 -2.80 -5.57
N LYS A 428 31.37 -2.99 -6.46
CA LYS A 428 32.69 -2.32 -6.34
C LYS A 428 32.60 -0.78 -6.43
N LYS A 429 31.51 -0.21 -6.95
CA LYS A 429 31.20 1.23 -6.98
C LYS A 429 30.26 1.67 -5.83
N GLY A 430 30.02 0.83 -4.82
CA GLY A 430 29.13 1.13 -3.70
C GLY A 430 27.64 0.91 -3.96
N VAL A 431 27.27 0.43 -5.16
CA VAL A 431 25.86 0.17 -5.51
C VAL A 431 25.38 -1.14 -4.90
N SER A 432 24.27 -1.09 -4.16
CA SER A 432 23.53 -2.27 -3.73
C SER A 432 22.83 -2.91 -4.93
N VAL A 433 23.05 -4.19 -5.17
CA VAL A 433 22.52 -4.91 -6.33
C VAL A 433 21.68 -6.09 -5.90
N THR A 434 20.43 -6.12 -6.34
CA THR A 434 19.47 -7.20 -6.09
C THR A 434 18.99 -7.81 -7.41
N LYS A 435 18.39 -9.00 -7.34
CA LYS A 435 17.84 -9.72 -8.50
C LYS A 435 16.43 -10.25 -8.26
N THR A 436 15.61 -10.22 -9.31
CA THR A 436 14.38 -10.99 -9.42
C THR A 436 14.51 -12.00 -10.56
N GLY A 437 13.79 -13.12 -10.49
CA GLY A 437 13.80 -14.14 -11.54
C GLY A 437 12.57 -14.01 -12.44
N GLN A 438 12.75 -14.08 -13.76
CA GLN A 438 11.64 -14.15 -14.72
C GLN A 438 11.96 -15.15 -15.83
N TYR A 439 10.99 -15.98 -16.23
CA TYR A 439 11.14 -16.84 -17.41
C TYR A 439 11.13 -16.02 -18.69
N SER A 440 12.00 -16.36 -19.65
CA SER A 440 12.07 -15.72 -20.96
C SER A 440 12.57 -16.71 -22.02
N ASN A 441 11.84 -16.76 -23.15
CA ASN A 441 12.28 -17.43 -24.37
C ASN A 441 13.20 -16.56 -25.25
N LYS A 442 13.23 -15.23 -25.02
CA LYS A 442 14.04 -14.26 -25.80
C LYS A 442 15.40 -13.95 -25.17
N VAL A 443 15.55 -14.08 -23.85
CA VAL A 443 16.78 -13.72 -23.12
C VAL A 443 17.38 -14.97 -22.48
N ALA A 444 18.63 -15.29 -22.82
CA ALA A 444 19.33 -16.46 -22.27
C ALA A 444 19.49 -16.41 -20.74
N LYS A 445 19.42 -17.58 -20.08
CA LYS A 445 19.49 -17.75 -18.63
C LYS A 445 20.69 -17.03 -18.00
N GLY A 446 20.47 -16.34 -16.88
CA GLY A 446 21.51 -15.58 -16.16
C GLY A 446 21.83 -14.19 -16.72
N ARG A 447 21.21 -13.80 -17.85
CA ARG A 447 21.35 -12.45 -18.42
C ARG A 447 20.21 -11.53 -17.94
N ILE A 448 20.49 -10.24 -17.87
CA ILE A 448 19.57 -9.20 -17.42
C ILE A 448 18.51 -8.96 -18.50
N ILE A 449 17.22 -9.05 -18.14
CA ILE A 449 16.07 -8.68 -18.96
C ILE A 449 15.81 -7.17 -18.82
N SER A 450 15.70 -6.68 -17.59
CA SER A 450 15.41 -5.27 -17.28
C SER A 450 16.10 -4.80 -16.00
N GLN A 451 16.09 -3.50 -15.77
CA GLN A 451 16.75 -2.83 -14.64
C GLN A 451 15.83 -1.74 -14.08
N SER A 452 15.74 -1.61 -12.75
CA SER A 452 14.86 -0.63 -12.09
C SER A 452 15.27 0.83 -12.28
N ILE A 453 16.52 1.07 -12.69
CA ILE A 453 17.08 2.41 -12.92
C ILE A 453 17.30 2.57 -14.41
N SER A 454 16.63 3.56 -15.04
CA SER A 454 16.81 3.86 -16.45
C SER A 454 18.27 4.26 -16.77
N ALA A 455 18.73 3.86 -17.95
CA ALA A 455 20.04 4.25 -18.45
C ALA A 455 20.17 5.79 -18.49
N HIS A 456 21.39 6.28 -18.26
CA HIS A 456 21.76 7.70 -18.18
C HIS A 456 21.15 8.51 -17.01
N LYS A 457 20.23 7.94 -16.21
CA LYS A 457 19.70 8.59 -15.00
C LYS A 457 20.85 8.88 -14.01
N LYS A 458 20.99 10.14 -13.58
CA LYS A 458 22.03 10.56 -12.63
C LYS A 458 21.65 10.15 -11.20
N VAL A 459 22.44 9.27 -10.60
CA VAL A 459 22.21 8.69 -9.25
C VAL A 459 23.50 8.71 -8.42
N SER A 460 23.42 8.74 -7.08
CA SER A 460 24.61 8.57 -6.24
C SER A 460 24.85 7.09 -5.98
N PHE A 461 25.95 6.53 -6.50
CA PHE A 461 26.15 5.09 -6.49
C PHE A 461 26.16 4.47 -5.08
N ASN A 462 26.72 5.16 -4.08
CA ASN A 462 26.77 4.70 -2.69
C ASN A 462 25.40 4.65 -1.99
N GLU A 463 24.39 5.36 -2.52
CA GLU A 463 23.02 5.39 -2.02
C GLU A 463 22.04 4.63 -2.95
N THR A 464 22.57 3.99 -4.01
CA THR A 464 21.76 3.37 -5.05
C THR A 464 21.53 1.89 -4.76
N ASN A 465 20.25 1.48 -4.67
CA ASN A 465 19.84 0.08 -4.85
C ASN A 465 19.28 -0.11 -6.27
N VAL A 466 19.83 -1.06 -7.03
CA VAL A 466 19.32 -1.47 -8.34
C VAL A 466 18.78 -2.90 -8.27
N ILE A 467 17.57 -3.08 -8.79
CA ILE A 467 16.95 -4.38 -9.01
C ILE A 467 17.15 -4.74 -10.48
N PHE A 468 17.76 -5.89 -10.75
CA PHE A 468 17.81 -6.47 -12.09
C PHE A 468 16.85 -7.65 -12.19
N THR A 469 15.95 -7.63 -13.17
CA THR A 469 15.20 -8.83 -13.54
C THR A 469 16.09 -9.70 -14.40
N VAL A 470 16.35 -10.93 -13.98
CA VAL A 470 17.30 -11.87 -14.61
C VAL A 470 16.54 -13.05 -15.20
N SER A 471 16.92 -13.45 -16.41
CA SER A 471 16.29 -14.60 -17.08
C SER A 471 16.58 -15.90 -16.33
N ALA A 472 15.52 -16.64 -16.01
CA ALA A 472 15.56 -18.01 -15.54
C ALA A 472 15.79 -19.03 -16.69
N GLY A 473 15.70 -18.59 -17.94
CA GLY A 473 15.51 -19.43 -19.13
C GLY A 473 14.03 -19.51 -19.55
N ALA A 474 13.70 -20.36 -20.52
CA ALA A 474 12.30 -20.65 -20.85
C ALA A 474 11.60 -21.37 -19.69
N LYS A 475 10.27 -21.18 -19.54
CA LYS A 475 9.43 -22.02 -18.67
C LYS A 475 9.42 -23.43 -19.24
N SER A 476 9.54 -24.45 -18.40
CA SER A 476 9.50 -25.85 -18.82
C SER A 476 8.60 -26.67 -17.90
N GLU A 477 7.65 -27.39 -18.49
CA GLU A 477 6.74 -28.30 -17.79
C GLU A 477 7.12 -29.76 -18.07
N ARG A 478 6.55 -30.69 -17.30
CA ARG A 478 6.65 -32.13 -17.60
C ARG A 478 5.46 -32.59 -18.42
N LEU A 479 5.71 -33.43 -19.42
CA LEU A 479 4.66 -34.20 -20.08
C LEU A 479 3.98 -35.15 -19.08
N ARG A 480 2.67 -35.26 -19.15
CA ARG A 480 1.89 -36.35 -18.55
C ARG A 480 2.04 -37.61 -19.42
N ASP A 481 1.49 -38.72 -18.93
CA ASP A 481 1.08 -39.81 -19.81
C ASP A 481 -0.26 -39.42 -20.47
N LEU A 482 -0.40 -39.75 -21.74
CA LEU A 482 -1.57 -39.51 -22.59
C LEU A 482 -2.14 -40.83 -23.12
N SER A 483 -1.66 -41.98 -22.64
CA SER A 483 -2.26 -43.28 -22.91
C SER A 483 -3.77 -43.24 -22.60
N ASN A 484 -4.60 -43.76 -23.51
CA ASN A 484 -6.07 -43.69 -23.47
C ASN A 484 -6.69 -42.29 -23.62
N TYR A 485 -5.93 -41.22 -23.90
CA TYR A 485 -6.52 -39.93 -24.28
C TYR A 485 -7.10 -40.02 -25.70
N THR A 486 -8.19 -39.31 -25.99
CA THR A 486 -8.62 -39.09 -27.38
C THR A 486 -7.67 -38.10 -28.09
N GLU A 487 -7.65 -38.10 -29.42
CA GLU A 487 -6.97 -37.07 -30.21
C GLU A 487 -7.32 -35.64 -29.74
N LYS A 488 -8.61 -35.38 -29.46
CA LYS A 488 -9.08 -34.07 -28.99
C LYS A 488 -8.52 -33.72 -27.61
N SER A 489 -8.50 -34.68 -26.68
CA SER A 489 -7.93 -34.51 -25.34
C SER A 489 -6.42 -34.23 -25.41
N ALA A 490 -5.70 -34.94 -26.29
CA ALA A 490 -4.27 -34.72 -26.52
C ALA A 490 -3.99 -33.35 -27.17
N GLN A 491 -4.87 -32.87 -28.06
CA GLN A 491 -4.78 -31.56 -28.70
C GLN A 491 -5.05 -30.42 -27.70
N ASP A 492 -6.03 -30.57 -26.79
CA ASP A 492 -6.28 -29.58 -25.75
C ASP A 492 -5.14 -29.51 -24.74
N TYR A 493 -4.57 -30.66 -24.36
CA TYR A 493 -3.37 -30.73 -23.52
C TYR A 493 -2.14 -30.09 -24.18
N ALA A 494 -1.93 -30.32 -25.49
CA ALA A 494 -0.87 -29.66 -26.25
C ALA A 494 -1.07 -28.14 -26.31
N ASN A 495 -2.32 -27.67 -26.43
CA ASN A 495 -2.65 -26.25 -26.47
C ASN A 495 -2.37 -25.54 -25.13
N ASP A 496 -2.73 -26.14 -23.99
CA ASP A 496 -2.46 -25.59 -22.64
C ASP A 496 -0.95 -25.37 -22.40
N LEU A 497 -0.14 -26.36 -22.79
CA LEU A 497 1.33 -26.27 -22.68
C LEU A 497 1.99 -25.44 -23.80
N GLY A 498 1.23 -24.95 -24.78
CA GLY A 498 1.74 -24.21 -25.94
C GLY A 498 2.67 -25.04 -26.83
N LEU A 499 2.44 -26.34 -26.91
CA LEU A 499 3.17 -27.31 -27.74
C LEU A 499 2.56 -27.42 -29.13
N LYS A 500 3.33 -27.96 -30.08
CA LYS A 500 2.80 -28.38 -31.39
C LYS A 500 2.43 -29.85 -31.33
N LEU A 501 1.18 -30.21 -31.56
CA LEU A 501 0.77 -31.61 -31.71
C LEU A 501 1.07 -32.10 -33.15
N VAL A 502 1.50 -33.35 -33.26
CA VAL A 502 1.51 -34.15 -34.49
C VAL A 502 0.80 -35.47 -34.17
N VAL A 503 -0.16 -35.87 -35.01
CA VAL A 503 -0.95 -37.09 -34.83
C VAL A 503 -0.59 -38.09 -35.93
N ASN A 504 -0.34 -39.34 -35.56
CA ASN A 504 -0.19 -40.48 -36.46
C ASN A 504 -1.22 -41.55 -36.14
N GLU A 505 -1.63 -42.36 -37.12
CA GLU A 505 -2.45 -43.56 -36.88
C GLU A 505 -1.60 -44.82 -36.93
N ALA A 506 -1.97 -45.84 -36.15
CA ALA A 506 -1.46 -47.20 -36.29
C ALA A 506 -2.54 -48.25 -35.93
N ASP A 507 -2.45 -49.41 -36.55
CA ASP A 507 -3.34 -50.54 -36.25
C ASP A 507 -3.00 -51.09 -34.84
N SER A 508 -4.01 -51.34 -33.99
CA SER A 508 -3.83 -51.75 -32.60
C SER A 508 -5.05 -52.53 -32.07
N SER A 509 -4.87 -53.34 -31.04
CA SER A 509 -5.95 -53.99 -30.28
C SER A 509 -6.62 -53.07 -29.24
N SER A 510 -6.12 -51.84 -29.06
CA SER A 510 -6.76 -50.81 -28.24
C SER A 510 -8.08 -50.31 -28.86
N LEU A 511 -8.90 -49.58 -28.10
CA LEU A 511 -10.10 -48.94 -28.64
C LEU A 511 -9.74 -47.85 -29.69
N PRO A 512 -10.50 -47.69 -30.78
CA PRO A 512 -10.15 -46.76 -31.84
C PRO A 512 -10.22 -45.29 -31.40
N GLY A 513 -9.34 -44.45 -31.95
CA GLY A 513 -9.25 -43.02 -31.62
C GLY A 513 -8.54 -42.71 -30.29
N MET A 514 -8.13 -43.73 -29.54
CA MET A 514 -7.33 -43.58 -28.32
C MET A 514 -5.83 -43.51 -28.62
N VAL A 515 -5.11 -42.64 -27.91
CA VAL A 515 -3.65 -42.56 -27.93
C VAL A 515 -3.04 -43.82 -27.31
N ILE A 516 -2.17 -44.47 -28.08
CA ILE A 516 -1.45 -45.71 -27.71
C ILE A 516 0.06 -45.50 -27.54
N ALA A 517 0.59 -44.36 -27.97
CA ALA A 517 1.98 -43.95 -27.74
C ALA A 517 2.14 -42.43 -27.84
N GLN A 518 3.14 -41.90 -27.14
CA GLN A 518 3.55 -40.49 -27.24
C GLN A 518 5.07 -40.35 -27.36
N GLN A 519 5.53 -39.28 -27.99
CA GLN A 519 6.93 -38.87 -28.04
C GLN A 519 7.03 -37.34 -28.00
N PRO A 520 7.75 -36.72 -27.05
CA PRO A 520 8.53 -37.35 -25.98
C PRO A 520 7.70 -38.15 -24.97
N GLN A 521 8.34 -39.14 -24.34
CA GLN A 521 7.73 -39.97 -23.29
C GLN A 521 7.26 -39.13 -22.09
N ALA A 522 6.30 -39.68 -21.33
CA ALA A 522 5.81 -39.10 -20.08
C ALA A 522 6.94 -38.72 -19.11
N GLY A 523 6.75 -37.66 -18.34
CA GLY A 523 7.76 -37.11 -17.42
C GLY A 523 8.88 -36.30 -18.08
N THR A 524 9.02 -36.31 -19.41
CA THR A 524 10.00 -35.49 -20.14
C THR A 524 9.71 -34.00 -19.95
N LYS A 525 10.76 -33.19 -19.78
CA LYS A 525 10.64 -31.73 -19.70
C LYS A 525 10.57 -31.09 -21.08
N VAL A 526 9.47 -30.41 -21.36
CA VAL A 526 9.18 -29.65 -22.59
C VAL A 526 8.93 -28.18 -22.29
N LYS A 527 8.94 -27.33 -23.31
CA LYS A 527 8.80 -25.87 -23.24
C LYS A 527 7.97 -25.41 -24.43
N ALA A 528 7.18 -24.34 -24.26
CA ALA A 528 6.27 -23.85 -25.30
C ALA A 528 6.99 -23.65 -26.66
N GLY A 529 6.42 -24.22 -27.71
CA GLY A 529 6.99 -24.31 -29.07
C GLY A 529 7.70 -25.63 -29.39
N ASP A 530 8.01 -26.48 -28.40
CA ASP A 530 8.43 -27.87 -28.63
C ASP A 530 7.30 -28.69 -29.28
N THR A 531 7.65 -29.83 -29.87
CA THR A 531 6.69 -30.71 -30.57
C THR A 531 6.40 -31.96 -29.75
N LEU A 532 5.13 -32.29 -29.64
CA LEU A 532 4.59 -33.52 -29.08
C LEU A 532 3.97 -34.33 -30.22
N THR A 533 4.41 -35.57 -30.39
CA THR A 533 3.84 -36.52 -31.33
C THR A 533 3.02 -37.55 -30.55
N VAL A 534 1.80 -37.83 -30.99
CA VAL A 534 0.99 -38.94 -30.48
C VAL A 534 0.65 -39.92 -31.60
N THR A 535 0.53 -41.20 -31.26
CA THR A 535 0.01 -42.23 -32.15
C THR A 535 -1.33 -42.70 -31.60
N ILE A 536 -2.38 -42.69 -32.43
CA ILE A 536 -3.72 -43.17 -32.08
C ILE A 536 -4.01 -44.53 -32.73
N ALA A 537 -4.82 -45.34 -32.04
CA ALA A 537 -5.35 -46.59 -32.56
C ALA A 537 -6.35 -46.32 -33.70
N LYS A 538 -6.14 -46.98 -34.83
CA LYS A 538 -6.97 -46.85 -36.02
C LYS A 538 -8.32 -47.55 -35.85
N ASN A 539 -9.34 -47.11 -36.58
CA ASN A 539 -10.67 -47.72 -36.60
C ASN A 539 -10.83 -48.64 -37.81
N ASP A 540 -10.73 -49.96 -37.61
CA ASP A 540 -10.79 -50.98 -38.67
C ASP A 540 -12.19 -51.61 -38.84
N GLY A 541 -13.13 -51.29 -37.95
CA GLY A 541 -14.49 -51.86 -37.94
C GLY A 541 -14.61 -53.26 -37.32
N SER A 542 -13.54 -53.80 -36.73
CA SER A 542 -13.57 -55.10 -36.05
C SER A 542 -14.45 -55.08 -34.79
N SER A 543 -15.28 -56.11 -34.63
CA SER A 543 -16.17 -56.22 -33.47
C SER A 543 -15.43 -56.70 -32.23
N TYR A 544 -15.18 -55.79 -31.28
CA TYR A 544 -14.56 -56.11 -29.98
C TYR A 544 -15.42 -57.08 -29.18
N THR A 545 -14.95 -58.32 -29.03
CA THR A 545 -15.51 -59.32 -28.11
C THR A 545 -14.80 -59.25 -26.76
N SER A 546 -15.39 -58.54 -25.79
CA SER A 546 -14.86 -58.44 -24.43
C SER A 546 -14.89 -59.79 -23.72
N SER A 547 -13.74 -60.24 -23.21
CA SER A 547 -13.61 -61.43 -22.37
C SER A 547 -13.46 -61.05 -20.89
N ASN A 548 -14.32 -61.59 -20.02
CA ASN A 548 -14.34 -61.28 -18.59
C ASN A 548 -13.00 -61.60 -17.89
N ALA A 549 -12.37 -60.58 -17.28
CA ALA A 549 -11.30 -60.75 -16.30
C ALA A 549 -11.18 -59.52 -15.37
N ALA A 550 -11.99 -59.46 -14.30
CA ALA A 550 -11.83 -58.45 -13.26
C ALA A 550 -10.44 -58.58 -12.62
N SER A 551 -9.58 -57.59 -12.86
CA SER A 551 -8.17 -57.62 -12.49
C SER A 551 -7.83 -56.35 -11.68
N SER A 552 -7.87 -56.45 -10.36
CA SER A 552 -7.34 -55.39 -9.49
C SER A 552 -5.82 -55.44 -9.45
N SER A 553 -5.17 -54.28 -9.40
CA SER A 553 -3.75 -54.19 -9.11
C SER A 553 -3.46 -52.98 -8.23
N THR A 554 -2.43 -53.10 -7.39
CA THR A 554 -2.10 -52.12 -6.35
C THR A 554 -0.65 -51.70 -6.53
N ASP A 555 -0.40 -50.40 -6.73
CA ASP A 555 0.97 -49.90 -6.79
C ASP A 555 1.51 -49.67 -5.37
N THR A 556 2.41 -50.56 -4.94
CA THR A 556 3.08 -50.51 -3.63
C THR A 556 3.96 -49.27 -3.43
N THR A 557 4.16 -48.43 -4.45
CA THR A 557 4.94 -47.19 -4.39
C THR A 557 4.10 -45.97 -4.00
N THR A 558 2.79 -46.01 -4.25
CA THR A 558 1.87 -44.87 -4.07
C THR A 558 0.67 -45.19 -3.17
N GLY A 559 0.35 -46.47 -2.98
CA GLY A 559 -0.86 -46.90 -2.27
C GLY A 559 -2.15 -46.71 -3.07
N ALA A 560 -2.05 -46.36 -4.36
CA ALA A 560 -3.20 -46.27 -5.25
C ALA A 560 -3.65 -47.66 -5.70
N THR A 561 -4.97 -47.86 -5.69
CA THR A 561 -5.63 -49.08 -6.18
C THR A 561 -6.34 -48.76 -7.49
N THR A 562 -6.07 -49.57 -8.52
CA THR A 562 -6.77 -49.49 -9.80
C THR A 562 -7.70 -50.69 -9.97
N PHE A 563 -8.96 -50.42 -10.31
CA PHE A 563 -10.01 -51.42 -10.51
C PHE A 563 -10.99 -50.96 -11.59
N SER A 564 -11.81 -51.89 -12.11
CA SER A 564 -12.79 -51.61 -13.16
C SER A 564 -14.11 -52.34 -12.90
N PHE A 565 -15.22 -51.72 -13.28
CA PHE A 565 -16.54 -52.36 -13.30
C PHE A 565 -17.35 -51.91 -14.53
N ASP A 566 -18.30 -52.74 -14.95
CA ASP A 566 -19.13 -52.48 -16.13
C ASP A 566 -20.43 -51.78 -15.74
N VAL A 567 -20.79 -50.74 -16.50
CA VAL A 567 -22.10 -50.09 -16.44
C VAL A 567 -22.89 -50.43 -17.71
N GLU A 568 -23.99 -51.15 -17.56
CA GLU A 568 -24.95 -51.40 -18.65
C GLU A 568 -25.72 -50.11 -18.97
N VAL A 569 -25.72 -49.73 -20.25
CA VAL A 569 -26.43 -48.56 -20.76
C VAL A 569 -27.53 -49.03 -21.70
N PRO A 570 -28.81 -48.93 -21.29
CA PRO A 570 -29.92 -49.37 -22.13
C PRO A 570 -30.13 -48.41 -23.30
N TYR A 571 -30.48 -48.97 -24.46
CA TYR A 571 -30.89 -48.24 -25.64
C TYR A 571 -32.35 -47.76 -25.50
N ALA A 572 -32.59 -46.50 -25.87
CA ALA A 572 -33.93 -45.97 -26.02
C ALA A 572 -34.24 -45.82 -27.51
N ALA A 573 -35.32 -46.45 -27.96
CA ALA A 573 -35.80 -46.34 -29.34
C ALA A 573 -36.25 -44.89 -29.65
N THR A 574 -35.35 -44.12 -30.26
CA THR A 574 -35.60 -42.74 -30.71
C THR A 574 -35.88 -42.70 -32.21
N ASN A 575 -36.47 -41.59 -32.67
CA ASN A 575 -36.62 -41.30 -34.11
C ASN A 575 -35.28 -41.16 -34.86
N ALA A 576 -34.15 -41.12 -34.15
CA ALA A 576 -32.80 -41.07 -34.71
C ALA A 576 -32.12 -42.45 -34.85
N GLY A 577 -32.79 -43.54 -34.41
CA GLY A 577 -32.27 -44.92 -34.51
C GLY A 577 -30.99 -45.20 -33.71
N SER A 578 -30.58 -44.28 -32.84
CA SER A 578 -29.37 -44.36 -32.03
C SER A 578 -29.48 -43.40 -30.82
N ASN A 579 -28.68 -43.64 -29.78
CA ASN A 579 -28.47 -42.71 -28.68
C ASN A 579 -26.99 -42.31 -28.59
N LYS A 580 -26.71 -41.04 -28.28
CA LYS A 580 -25.38 -40.57 -27.93
C LYS A 580 -25.15 -40.73 -26.43
N VAL A 581 -24.12 -41.47 -26.04
CA VAL A 581 -23.69 -41.69 -24.65
C VAL A 581 -22.45 -40.85 -24.36
N GLN A 582 -22.41 -40.22 -23.19
CA GLN A 582 -21.27 -39.49 -22.64
C GLN A 582 -21.09 -39.90 -21.17
N ILE A 583 -19.94 -40.45 -20.84
CA ILE A 583 -19.58 -40.89 -19.50
C ILE A 583 -18.53 -39.93 -18.94
N TYR A 584 -18.67 -39.61 -17.66
CA TYR A 584 -17.77 -38.78 -16.88
C TYR A 584 -17.36 -39.58 -15.65
N ILE A 585 -16.09 -39.58 -15.27
CA ILE A 585 -15.63 -40.12 -13.99
C ILE A 585 -14.85 -39.07 -13.22
N ALA A 586 -14.69 -39.28 -11.91
CA ALA A 586 -13.75 -38.56 -11.06
C ALA A 586 -12.95 -39.57 -10.24
N ASP A 587 -11.64 -39.45 -10.26
CA ASP A 587 -10.70 -40.30 -9.52
C ASP A 587 -9.36 -39.54 -9.29
N SER A 588 -8.24 -40.23 -9.10
CA SER A 588 -6.91 -39.61 -8.97
C SER A 588 -6.46 -38.78 -10.16
N ASP A 589 -6.89 -39.15 -11.37
CA ASP A 589 -6.30 -38.74 -12.65
C ASP A 589 -7.32 -38.06 -13.58
N HIS A 590 -8.63 -38.22 -13.31
CA HIS A 590 -9.75 -37.75 -14.14
C HIS A 590 -10.69 -36.79 -13.37
N SER A 591 -11.28 -35.82 -14.09
CA SER A 591 -12.16 -34.79 -13.51
C SER A 591 -13.64 -35.00 -13.85
N TYR A 592 -14.53 -34.79 -12.88
CA TYR A 592 -15.99 -34.90 -13.06
C TYR A 592 -16.63 -33.92 -14.07
N SER A 593 -15.86 -32.89 -14.47
CA SER A 593 -16.24 -31.95 -15.54
C SER A 593 -16.08 -32.54 -16.95
N ASP A 594 -15.20 -33.53 -17.10
CA ASP A 594 -14.63 -33.90 -18.39
C ASP A 594 -15.20 -35.24 -18.88
N VAL A 595 -15.40 -35.35 -20.20
CA VAL A 595 -15.95 -36.57 -20.80
C VAL A 595 -14.86 -37.65 -20.84
N TYR A 596 -14.96 -38.62 -19.94
CA TYR A 596 -14.11 -39.81 -19.89
C TYR A 596 -14.27 -40.68 -21.14
N GLN A 597 -15.51 -40.90 -21.57
CA GLN A 597 -15.81 -41.68 -22.76
C GLN A 597 -17.06 -41.13 -23.48
N THR A 598 -17.10 -41.20 -24.80
CA THR A 598 -18.33 -40.98 -25.56
C THR A 598 -18.49 -42.06 -26.63
N ALA A 599 -19.74 -42.44 -26.90
CA ALA A 599 -20.09 -43.48 -27.87
C ALA A 599 -21.49 -43.21 -28.45
N THR A 600 -21.83 -43.91 -29.52
CA THR A 600 -23.18 -43.96 -30.07
C THR A 600 -23.66 -45.40 -30.04
N ILE A 601 -24.82 -45.65 -29.43
CA ILE A 601 -25.39 -47.00 -29.24
C ILE A 601 -26.69 -47.16 -30.04
N THR A 602 -26.93 -48.38 -30.50
CA THR A 602 -28.14 -48.80 -31.26
C THR A 602 -28.85 -50.01 -30.64
N LYS A 603 -28.34 -50.47 -29.49
CA LYS A 603 -28.80 -51.57 -28.63
C LYS A 603 -28.18 -51.40 -27.25
N ASP A 604 -28.66 -52.13 -26.26
CA ASP A 604 -28.10 -52.15 -24.90
C ASP A 604 -26.60 -52.49 -24.96
N THR A 605 -25.78 -51.73 -24.23
CA THR A 605 -24.31 -51.74 -24.38
C THR A 605 -23.64 -51.52 -23.01
N ASN A 606 -22.68 -52.39 -22.66
CA ASN A 606 -21.89 -52.24 -21.44
C ASN A 606 -20.65 -51.38 -21.68
N PHE A 607 -20.33 -50.53 -20.69
CA PHE A 607 -19.13 -49.69 -20.68
C PHE A 607 -18.31 -49.99 -19.43
N SER A 608 -17.06 -50.44 -19.62
CA SER A 608 -16.14 -50.72 -18.51
C SER A 608 -15.48 -49.43 -18.04
N LEU A 609 -15.70 -49.07 -16.77
CA LEU A 609 -15.17 -47.85 -16.16
C LEU A 609 -14.00 -48.21 -15.26
N THR A 610 -12.81 -47.72 -15.58
CA THR A 610 -11.60 -47.94 -14.77
C THR A 610 -11.32 -46.74 -13.89
N PHE A 611 -11.14 -46.99 -12.60
CA PHE A 611 -10.87 -46.01 -11.55
C PHE A 611 -9.49 -46.23 -10.93
N THR A 612 -8.75 -45.15 -10.69
CA THR A 612 -7.54 -45.14 -9.85
C THR A 612 -7.77 -44.26 -8.62
N LEU A 613 -7.80 -44.85 -7.43
CA LEU A 613 -8.05 -44.13 -6.17
C LEU A 613 -6.90 -44.30 -5.18
N LYS A 614 -6.50 -43.21 -4.51
CA LYS A 614 -5.58 -43.25 -3.36
C LYS A 614 -6.33 -43.62 -2.08
N PRO A 615 -5.63 -43.94 -0.96
CA PRO A 615 -6.29 -44.19 0.31
C PRO A 615 -7.16 -43.00 0.75
N GLU A 616 -8.38 -43.29 1.19
CA GLU A 616 -9.43 -42.33 1.57
C GLU A 616 -9.98 -41.42 0.44
N GLU A 617 -9.63 -41.65 -0.83
CA GLU A 617 -10.34 -41.05 -1.97
C GLU A 617 -11.57 -41.89 -2.36
N THR A 618 -12.70 -41.24 -2.66
CA THR A 618 -13.88 -41.87 -3.29
C THR A 618 -14.07 -41.35 -4.71
N GLY A 619 -14.22 -42.29 -5.65
CA GLY A 619 -14.48 -42.00 -7.05
C GLY A 619 -15.95 -41.66 -7.31
N LYS A 620 -16.23 -41.14 -8.51
CA LYS A 620 -17.59 -40.80 -8.99
C LYS A 620 -17.76 -41.16 -10.46
N PHE A 621 -18.97 -41.51 -10.90
CA PHE A 621 -19.32 -41.48 -12.33
C PHE A 621 -20.74 -40.96 -12.57
N LYS A 622 -20.96 -40.43 -13.76
CA LYS A 622 -22.29 -40.25 -14.36
C LYS A 622 -22.27 -40.67 -15.82
N VAL A 623 -23.34 -41.33 -16.25
CA VAL A 623 -23.64 -41.64 -17.65
C VAL A 623 -24.78 -40.74 -18.11
N VAL A 624 -24.53 -40.00 -19.18
CA VAL A 624 -25.47 -39.12 -19.86
C VAL A 624 -25.82 -39.72 -21.22
N ARG A 625 -27.10 -39.96 -21.48
CA ARG A 625 -27.63 -40.45 -22.77
C ARG A 625 -28.55 -39.39 -23.37
N ASP A 626 -28.25 -38.95 -24.58
CA ASP A 626 -28.98 -37.90 -25.31
C ASP A 626 -29.19 -36.60 -24.49
N GLY A 627 -28.24 -36.27 -23.61
CA GLY A 627 -28.27 -35.09 -22.73
C GLY A 627 -28.91 -35.33 -21.35
N GLN A 628 -29.53 -36.49 -21.10
CA GLN A 628 -30.14 -36.85 -19.82
C GLN A 628 -29.22 -37.77 -19.00
N VAL A 629 -29.01 -37.49 -17.71
CA VAL A 629 -28.34 -38.45 -16.80
C VAL A 629 -29.23 -39.68 -16.63
N ILE A 630 -28.67 -40.87 -16.86
CA ILE A 630 -29.38 -42.16 -16.77
C ILE A 630 -28.80 -43.10 -15.71
N ALA A 631 -27.53 -42.89 -15.31
CA ALA A 631 -26.90 -43.56 -14.18
C ALA A 631 -25.91 -42.58 -13.54
N GLU A 632 -25.82 -42.57 -12.22
CA GLU A 632 -24.84 -41.79 -11.46
C GLU A 632 -24.49 -42.52 -10.16
N ASN A 633 -23.21 -42.56 -9.80
CA ASN A 633 -22.77 -42.89 -8.44
C ASN A 633 -21.75 -41.84 -7.99
N ASN A 634 -21.98 -41.25 -6.82
CA ASN A 634 -21.13 -40.23 -6.21
C ASN A 634 -20.19 -40.79 -5.12
N ASN A 635 -20.27 -42.09 -4.82
CA ASN A 635 -19.41 -42.82 -3.89
C ASN A 635 -19.00 -44.15 -4.54
N VAL A 636 -17.89 -44.15 -5.27
CA VAL A 636 -17.23 -45.36 -5.79
C VAL A 636 -16.01 -45.64 -4.91
N ASP A 637 -16.05 -46.72 -4.16
CA ASP A 637 -14.93 -47.29 -3.38
C ASP A 637 -14.43 -48.61 -4.01
N HIS A 638 -13.45 -49.25 -3.36
CA HIS A 638 -12.59 -50.32 -3.90
C HIS A 638 -12.77 -51.68 -3.23
#